data_AF-A0A258FPI9-F1
#
_entry.id   AF-A0A258FPI9-F1
#
_cell.length_a   1.000
_cell.length_b   1.000
_cell.length_c   1.000
_cell.angle_alpha   90.00
_cell.angle_beta   90.00
_cell.angle_gamma   90.00
#
_symmetry.space_group_name_H-M   'P 1'
#
loop_
_entity.id
_entity.type
_entity.pdbx_description
1 polymer ?
#
loop_
_entity_poly.entity_id
_entity_poly.type
_entity_poly.pdbx_seq_one_letter_code
_entity_poly.pdbx_strand_id
1 'polypeptide(L)'
;MKRGWAGLVLAAVVSVTGAGANAQDVDSPSVIEWRVKDRFRLWDQARSGPRNLSLEDLLNNVADAENASGVEQAMLAFLGSQPNLHRRAYWREGEETYDRDFIWPLGYRVVLSVRGEAGETCRWSADLEGFVPVERPCDNPFEMALPRVETVQGEQVRLGSPAVEVVVTPEGGTPIRTTVQVRDRLIASIGDSYASGEGNPDRPTDLGPIPRRFDAWDQTWDGRWVGRDPVISDSSEPEWWDQRCHRSFLSQHMVAALRYAAENPHVATTFLTFACSGAQTFSGVLATQPEPPGFADVGGNARLNYPQVEVLLANMCPRPPNGRSRDSTTDVERSPRYWNGQSATRWRCTDYRRARAIDALLVSIGGNDIGFAPVIQEALLPEPTGRSRTERRLLNFLRGRASTPDEAFAQIGEPGQTTAPLPRNLAAIRDRLEEILPPGAPVLQTVYPNPLNDEKGAFCGPDTRRRNDDIGVHAQALTSVGAFWPELEILGTADWRSVITKGEITEIQNKLVTPLNGVIRNHVDAGRGRWQIVDAFEPAFRTRGWCAVAPTGDLQELALPNWRRVDGDDRGEWHDWAPQQWDPYASRQRLFRTPNDAALTQQPMARNRFGLGGWVLGGVLTPRQGAVLAAMSGAFHPTFEAHAIIGWSLGEALIATPLPD
;
A
#
# COMPACT_ATOMS: atom_id res chain seq x y z
N MET A 1 34.92 15.93 73.79
CA MET A 1 34.20 14.75 74.34
C MET A 1 33.45 14.08 73.19
N LYS A 2 33.70 12.77 73.00
CA LYS A 2 32.82 11.70 72.45
C LYS A 2 32.13 11.93 71.08
N ARG A 3 32.56 11.22 70.01
CA ARG A 3 32.03 9.94 69.44
C ARG A 3 30.60 10.11 68.86
N GLY A 4 30.24 9.71 67.63
CA GLY A 4 30.90 8.96 66.55
C GLY A 4 29.88 8.63 65.44
N TRP A 5 30.36 7.94 64.40
CA TRP A 5 29.65 7.25 63.30
C TRP A 5 29.19 8.11 62.10
N ALA A 6 30.09 8.21 61.13
CA ALA A 6 29.80 8.48 59.73
C ALA A 6 29.47 7.16 59.01
N GLY A 7 28.29 7.08 58.40
CA GLY A 7 27.93 6.04 57.43
C GLY A 7 27.93 6.65 56.03
N LEU A 8 29.00 6.41 55.27
CA LEU A 8 29.14 6.77 53.86
C LEU A 8 28.62 5.58 53.04
N VAL A 9 27.51 5.75 52.33
CA VAL A 9 27.10 4.78 51.30
C VAL A 9 27.75 5.21 49.98
N LEU A 10 28.90 4.60 49.69
CA LEU A 10 29.46 4.51 48.34
C LEU A 10 28.74 3.37 47.62
N ALA A 11 27.89 3.68 46.65
CA ALA A 11 27.47 2.70 45.66
C ALA A 11 28.49 2.75 44.51
N ALA A 12 29.37 1.76 44.47
CA ALA A 12 30.36 1.56 43.44
C ALA A 12 29.67 1.21 42.11
N VAL A 13 30.04 1.94 41.05
CA VAL A 13 29.81 1.56 39.66
C VAL A 13 30.66 0.31 39.40
N VAL A 14 30.02 -0.86 39.32
CA VAL A 14 30.63 -2.06 38.76
C VAL A 14 30.32 -2.07 37.27
N SER A 15 31.31 -1.70 36.47
CA SER A 15 31.37 -2.04 35.06
C SER A 15 31.46 -3.56 34.91
N VAL A 16 30.37 -4.21 34.55
CA VAL A 16 30.37 -5.61 34.12
C VAL A 16 30.73 -5.65 32.65
N THR A 17 32.02 -5.80 32.36
CA THR A 17 32.47 -6.43 31.11
C THR A 17 32.16 -7.92 31.22
N GLY A 18 30.96 -8.30 30.77
CA GLY A 18 30.54 -9.70 30.66
C GLY A 18 30.60 -10.15 29.21
N ALA A 19 31.75 -10.68 28.79
CA ALA A 19 31.79 -11.62 27.68
C ALA A 19 31.05 -12.89 28.15
N GLY A 20 29.74 -12.95 27.90
CA GLY A 20 28.96 -14.16 28.06
C GLY A 20 29.24 -15.09 26.89
N ALA A 21 30.29 -15.91 27.02
CA ALA A 21 30.41 -17.12 26.24
C ALA A 21 29.14 -17.95 26.42
N ASN A 22 28.61 -18.47 25.31
CA ASN A 22 27.53 -19.45 25.25
C ASN A 22 27.65 -20.49 26.37
N ALA A 23 26.77 -20.41 27.36
CA ALA A 23 26.32 -21.63 28.02
C ALA A 23 25.47 -22.35 26.97
N GLN A 24 26.05 -23.34 26.29
CA GLN A 24 25.26 -24.33 25.58
C GLN A 24 24.31 -24.95 26.61
N ASP A 25 23.00 -24.82 26.37
CA ASP A 25 21.99 -25.64 27.02
C ASP A 25 22.22 -27.09 26.55
N VAL A 26 22.94 -27.88 27.35
CA VAL A 26 23.28 -29.30 27.04
C VAL A 26 22.12 -30.25 27.38
N ASP A 27 20.88 -29.76 27.53
CA ASP A 27 19.74 -30.61 27.93
C ASP A 27 18.43 -30.29 27.20
N SER A 28 18.50 -29.64 26.03
CA SER A 28 17.31 -29.49 25.17
C SER A 28 17.05 -30.79 24.40
N PRO A 29 15.85 -31.40 24.51
CA PRO A 29 15.52 -32.60 23.76
C PRO A 29 15.61 -32.32 22.26
N SER A 30 16.13 -33.28 21.50
CA SER A 30 16.25 -33.15 20.05
C SER A 30 14.86 -33.13 19.41
N VAL A 31 14.55 -32.06 18.67
CA VAL A 31 13.23 -31.84 18.03
C VAL A 31 13.42 -31.59 16.53
N ILE A 32 12.47 -32.09 15.74
CA ILE A 32 12.36 -31.76 14.32
C ILE A 32 11.58 -30.45 14.19
N GLU A 33 12.25 -29.42 13.70
CA GLU A 33 11.63 -28.17 13.30
C GLU A 33 11.32 -28.22 11.81
N TRP A 34 10.19 -27.65 11.41
CA TRP A 34 9.85 -27.57 10.00
C TRP A 34 9.15 -26.27 9.67
N ARG A 35 9.20 -25.91 8.39
CA ARG A 35 8.52 -24.73 7.86
C ARG A 35 8.21 -24.93 6.38
N VAL A 36 7.22 -24.20 5.89
CA VAL A 36 6.92 -24.12 4.46
C VAL A 36 8.03 -23.33 3.77
N LYS A 37 8.56 -23.89 2.69
CA LYS A 37 9.47 -23.20 1.77
C LYS A 37 8.65 -22.31 0.84
N ASP A 38 9.12 -21.09 0.59
CA ASP A 38 8.39 -20.09 -0.21
C ASP A 38 7.00 -19.78 0.37
N ARG A 39 6.92 -19.67 1.71
CA ARG A 39 5.65 -19.56 2.45
C ARG A 39 4.79 -18.36 2.06
N PHE A 40 5.38 -17.29 1.54
CA PHE A 40 4.63 -16.19 0.94
C PHE A 40 4.64 -16.30 -0.60
N ARG A 41 3.55 -16.85 -1.13
CA ARG A 41 3.38 -17.12 -2.55
C ARG A 41 2.88 -15.82 -3.20
N LEU A 42 3.75 -15.18 -3.97
CA LEU A 42 3.40 -14.02 -4.79
C LEU A 42 4.26 -13.90 -6.05
N TRP A 43 5.52 -14.34 -5.96
CA TRP A 43 6.49 -14.29 -7.06
C TRP A 43 6.89 -15.68 -7.54
N ASP A 44 7.17 -15.79 -8.83
CA ASP A 44 7.80 -16.98 -9.41
C ASP A 44 9.28 -17.03 -8.99
N GLN A 45 9.56 -17.91 -8.01
CA GLN A 45 10.90 -18.09 -7.48
C GLN A 45 11.84 -18.78 -8.48
N ALA A 46 11.32 -19.57 -9.44
CA ALA A 46 12.15 -20.24 -10.45
C ALA A 46 12.69 -19.26 -11.51
N ARG A 47 12.03 -18.12 -11.69
CA ARG A 47 12.49 -17.00 -12.54
C ARG A 47 13.44 -16.04 -11.81
N SER A 48 13.77 -16.33 -10.55
CA SER A 48 14.75 -15.57 -9.78
C SER A 48 16.16 -15.91 -10.23
N GLY A 49 16.89 -14.96 -10.79
CA GLY A 49 18.35 -15.05 -10.80
C GLY A 49 18.91 -15.09 -9.37
N PRO A 50 20.24 -15.27 -9.21
CA PRO A 50 20.89 -15.14 -7.91
C PRO A 50 20.54 -13.79 -7.26
N ARG A 51 20.07 -13.81 -6.01
CA ARG A 51 19.62 -12.64 -5.24
C ARG A 51 20.56 -12.39 -4.07
N ASN A 52 20.74 -11.13 -3.68
CA ASN A 52 21.45 -10.78 -2.45
C ASN A 52 20.61 -11.01 -1.18
N LEU A 53 19.28 -10.88 -1.28
CA LEU A 53 18.32 -11.22 -0.22
C LEU A 53 17.24 -12.15 -0.76
N SER A 54 17.02 -13.28 -0.08
CA SER A 54 15.96 -14.22 -0.42
C SER A 54 14.62 -13.78 0.16
N LEU A 55 13.51 -14.37 -0.33
CA LEU A 55 12.20 -14.17 0.29
C LEU A 55 12.17 -14.69 1.73
N GLU A 56 12.95 -15.73 2.03
CA GLU A 56 13.06 -16.26 3.38
C GLU A 56 13.70 -15.24 4.33
N ASP A 57 14.76 -14.56 3.87
CA ASP A 57 15.43 -13.52 4.68
C ASP A 57 14.47 -12.36 4.96
N LEU A 58 13.66 -11.94 3.98
CA LEU A 58 12.61 -10.96 4.20
C LEU A 58 11.63 -11.40 5.28
N LEU A 59 11.13 -12.64 5.19
CA LEU A 59 10.13 -13.15 6.13
C LEU A 59 10.70 -13.30 7.55
N ASN A 60 11.97 -13.67 7.69
CA ASN A 60 12.64 -13.72 8.98
C ASN A 60 12.81 -12.31 9.55
N ASN A 61 13.30 -11.36 8.75
CA ASN A 61 13.43 -9.97 9.19
C ASN A 61 12.08 -9.33 9.57
N VAL A 62 10.99 -9.69 8.90
CA VAL A 62 9.63 -9.24 9.24
C VAL A 62 9.12 -9.92 10.51
N ALA A 63 9.42 -11.20 10.72
CA ALA A 63 9.05 -11.91 11.95
C ALA A 63 9.82 -11.37 13.17
N ASP A 64 11.08 -10.97 12.98
CA ASP A 64 11.94 -10.39 14.02
C ASP A 64 11.67 -8.90 14.26
N ALA A 65 10.85 -8.24 13.42
CA ALA A 65 10.55 -6.83 13.58
C ALA A 65 9.67 -6.58 14.80
N GLU A 66 10.13 -5.72 15.72
CA GLU A 66 9.39 -5.37 16.94
C GLU A 66 8.29 -4.32 16.71
N ASN A 67 8.33 -3.63 15.56
CA ASN A 67 7.40 -2.55 15.22
C ASN A 67 7.35 -2.32 13.70
N ALA A 68 6.46 -1.41 13.29
CA ALA A 68 6.24 -1.04 11.89
C ALA A 68 7.52 -0.59 11.14
N SER A 69 8.45 0.10 11.81
CA SER A 69 9.69 0.57 11.17
C SER A 69 10.63 -0.59 10.82
N GLY A 70 10.66 -1.65 11.64
CA GLY A 70 11.43 -2.86 11.31
C GLY A 70 10.91 -3.54 10.04
N VAL A 71 9.58 -3.61 9.89
CA VAL A 71 8.93 -4.16 8.69
C VAL A 71 9.21 -3.28 7.47
N GLU A 72 9.12 -1.97 7.63
CA GLU A 72 9.45 -0.98 6.60
C GLU A 72 10.88 -1.19 6.06
N GLN A 73 11.87 -1.23 6.97
CA GLN A 73 13.27 -1.42 6.61
C GLN A 73 13.52 -2.75 5.90
N ALA A 74 12.91 -3.84 6.39
CA ALA A 74 13.03 -5.16 5.79
C ALA A 74 12.48 -5.18 4.34
N MET A 75 11.33 -4.55 4.12
CA MET A 75 10.70 -4.47 2.80
C MET A 75 11.48 -3.59 1.83
N LEU A 76 11.96 -2.41 2.26
CA LEU A 76 12.79 -1.54 1.42
C LEU A 76 14.11 -2.21 1.03
N ALA A 77 14.79 -2.86 1.98
CA ALA A 77 16.02 -3.61 1.71
C ALA A 77 15.76 -4.74 0.70
N PHE A 78 14.66 -5.46 0.86
CA PHE A 78 14.29 -6.52 -0.08
C PHE A 78 14.01 -5.94 -1.48
N LEU A 79 13.12 -4.96 -1.63
CA LEU A 79 12.77 -4.39 -2.94
C LEU A 79 13.99 -3.78 -3.64
N GLY A 80 14.85 -3.06 -2.90
CA GLY A 80 16.10 -2.51 -3.43
C GLY A 80 17.07 -3.59 -3.95
N SER A 81 17.01 -4.81 -3.40
CA SER A 81 17.80 -5.96 -3.89
C SER A 81 17.15 -6.71 -5.07
N GLN A 82 15.91 -6.37 -5.44
CA GLN A 82 15.08 -7.11 -6.39
C GLN A 82 14.69 -6.26 -7.61
N PRO A 83 15.60 -5.96 -8.55
CA PRO A 83 15.24 -5.23 -9.75
C PRO A 83 14.18 -6.00 -10.55
N ASN A 84 13.20 -5.28 -11.12
CA ASN A 84 12.09 -5.84 -11.90
C ASN A 84 11.23 -6.88 -11.16
N LEU A 85 11.09 -6.77 -9.84
CA LEU A 85 10.26 -7.70 -9.06
C LEU A 85 8.80 -7.76 -9.55
N HIS A 86 8.23 -6.62 -9.98
CA HIS A 86 6.88 -6.52 -10.52
C HIS A 86 6.65 -7.48 -11.72
N ARG A 87 7.66 -7.70 -12.58
CA ARG A 87 7.57 -8.62 -13.74
C ARG A 87 7.57 -10.10 -13.37
N ARG A 88 7.90 -10.41 -12.12
CA ARG A 88 7.99 -11.79 -11.59
C ARG A 88 6.82 -12.14 -10.69
N ALA A 89 5.94 -11.20 -10.39
CA ALA A 89 4.69 -11.49 -9.71
C ALA A 89 3.77 -12.31 -10.62
N TYR A 90 2.95 -13.18 -10.04
CA TYR A 90 1.96 -13.97 -10.80
C TYR A 90 0.78 -13.14 -11.35
N TRP A 91 0.83 -11.82 -11.25
CA TRP A 91 -0.17 -10.90 -11.76
C TRP A 91 0.05 -10.64 -13.25
N ARG A 92 -1.00 -10.83 -14.06
CA ARG A 92 -1.01 -10.51 -15.49
C ARG A 92 -1.81 -9.24 -15.71
N GLU A 93 -1.13 -8.11 -15.66
CA GLU A 93 -1.73 -6.78 -15.76
C GLU A 93 -2.68 -6.67 -16.97
N GLY A 94 -2.22 -6.98 -18.19
CA GLY A 94 -3.05 -6.87 -19.40
C GLY A 94 -4.34 -7.71 -19.41
N GLU A 95 -4.41 -8.77 -18.60
CA GLU A 95 -5.58 -9.64 -18.46
C GLU A 95 -6.41 -9.37 -17.20
N GLU A 96 -5.91 -8.52 -16.28
CA GLU A 96 -6.52 -8.23 -14.98
C GLU A 96 -6.77 -9.50 -14.14
N THR A 97 -5.84 -10.45 -14.16
CA THR A 97 -5.98 -11.73 -13.46
C THR A 97 -4.63 -12.27 -13.00
N TYR A 98 -4.67 -13.31 -12.17
CA TYR A 98 -3.48 -14.01 -11.73
C TYR A 98 -3.27 -15.30 -12.53
N ASP A 99 -2.04 -15.83 -12.48
CA ASP A 99 -1.75 -17.16 -12.99
C ASP A 99 -2.56 -18.23 -12.24
N ARG A 100 -3.11 -19.17 -13.00
CA ARG A 100 -4.00 -20.18 -12.46
C ARG A 100 -3.30 -21.09 -11.44
N ASP A 101 -2.07 -21.51 -11.73
CA ASP A 101 -1.31 -22.41 -10.85
C ASP A 101 -0.80 -21.70 -9.59
N PHE A 102 -0.80 -20.36 -9.61
CA PHE A 102 -0.59 -19.56 -8.41
C PHE A 102 -1.82 -19.59 -7.50
N ILE A 103 -3.02 -19.42 -8.07
CA ILE A 103 -4.28 -19.57 -7.32
C ILE A 103 -4.55 -21.04 -6.98
N TRP A 104 -3.99 -22.01 -7.69
CA TRP A 104 -4.26 -23.44 -7.48
C TRP A 104 -2.94 -24.23 -7.43
N PRO A 105 -2.16 -24.14 -6.32
CA PRO A 105 -0.83 -24.78 -6.19
C PRO A 105 -0.87 -26.27 -6.48
N LEU A 106 0.08 -26.82 -7.24
CA LEU A 106 0.13 -28.28 -7.44
C LEU A 106 0.60 -29.07 -6.21
N GLY A 107 1.26 -28.40 -5.27
CA GLY A 107 1.77 -28.98 -4.03
C GLY A 107 2.60 -27.95 -3.27
N TYR A 108 3.23 -28.42 -2.20
CA TYR A 108 4.00 -27.58 -1.28
C TYR A 108 5.40 -28.16 -1.09
N ARG A 109 6.32 -27.32 -0.62
CA ARG A 109 7.64 -27.75 -0.18
C ARG A 109 7.82 -27.34 1.26
N VAL A 110 8.42 -28.21 2.05
CA VAL A 110 8.80 -27.92 3.44
C VAL A 110 10.29 -28.10 3.61
N VAL A 111 10.87 -27.32 4.51
CA VAL A 111 12.25 -27.47 4.99
C VAL A 111 12.16 -27.99 6.41
N LEU A 112 12.91 -29.05 6.71
CA LEU A 112 13.02 -29.66 8.03
C LEU A 112 14.46 -29.57 8.53
N SER A 113 14.64 -29.37 9.82
CA SER A 113 15.94 -29.35 10.50
C SER A 113 15.82 -29.98 11.88
N VAL A 114 16.92 -30.53 12.40
CA VAL A 114 16.97 -31.03 13.78
C VAL A 114 17.63 -29.96 14.66
N ARG A 115 16.97 -29.59 15.76
CA ARG A 115 17.55 -28.74 16.80
C ARG A 115 17.91 -29.61 18.01
N GLY A 116 19.06 -29.35 18.64
CA GLY A 116 19.57 -30.11 19.79
C GLY A 116 20.75 -31.04 19.41
N GLU A 117 21.10 -31.97 20.29
CA GLU A 117 22.12 -32.97 19.98
C GLU A 117 21.58 -33.99 18.99
N ALA A 118 22.04 -33.88 17.74
CA ALA A 118 21.84 -34.88 16.72
C ALA A 118 23.22 -35.49 16.40
N GLY A 119 23.28 -36.81 16.19
CA GLY A 119 24.52 -37.47 15.76
C GLY A 119 25.09 -36.90 14.45
N GLU A 120 26.21 -37.42 13.97
CA GLU A 120 26.80 -36.91 12.72
C GLU A 120 25.87 -37.14 11.51
N THR A 121 25.20 -38.30 11.47
CA THR A 121 24.29 -38.69 10.39
C THR A 121 22.88 -38.97 10.90
N CYS A 122 21.89 -38.47 10.17
CA CYS A 122 20.46 -38.67 10.42
C CYS A 122 19.84 -39.47 9.27
N ARG A 123 19.08 -40.51 9.62
CA ARG A 123 18.19 -41.23 8.69
C ARG A 123 16.79 -40.61 8.75
N TRP A 124 16.37 -40.03 7.65
CA TRP A 124 15.07 -39.39 7.46
C TRP A 124 14.10 -40.38 6.81
N SER A 125 12.91 -40.51 7.36
CA SER A 125 11.80 -41.30 6.80
C SER A 125 10.48 -40.57 6.99
N ALA A 126 9.53 -40.81 6.09
CA ALA A 126 8.19 -40.23 6.15
C ALA A 126 7.17 -41.27 5.71
N ASP A 127 5.98 -41.24 6.29
CA ASP A 127 4.82 -42.07 5.89
C ASP A 127 4.10 -41.54 4.64
N LEU A 128 4.88 -41.01 3.69
CA LEU A 128 4.39 -40.45 2.43
C LEU A 128 4.57 -41.49 1.31
N GLU A 129 3.52 -41.69 0.50
CA GLU A 129 3.55 -42.63 -0.62
C GLU A 129 4.72 -42.33 -1.58
N GLY A 130 5.52 -43.35 -1.88
CA GLY A 130 6.69 -43.22 -2.76
C GLY A 130 7.93 -42.58 -2.10
N PHE A 131 7.88 -42.22 -0.81
CA PHE A 131 9.04 -41.71 -0.10
C PHE A 131 10.06 -42.83 0.18
N VAL A 132 11.33 -42.55 -0.13
CA VAL A 132 12.46 -43.46 0.16
C VAL A 132 13.30 -42.86 1.28
N PRO A 133 13.61 -43.60 2.36
CA PRO A 133 14.46 -43.09 3.43
C PRO A 133 15.82 -42.58 2.94
N VAL A 134 16.28 -41.46 3.49
CA VAL A 134 17.52 -40.79 3.10
C VAL A 134 18.43 -40.61 4.30
N GLU A 135 19.71 -40.92 4.14
CA GLU A 135 20.75 -40.66 5.14
C GLU A 135 21.56 -39.43 4.74
N ARG A 136 21.73 -38.49 5.67
CA ARG A 136 22.46 -37.24 5.45
C ARG A 136 22.93 -36.65 6.79
N PRO A 137 23.89 -35.70 6.79
CA PRO A 137 24.28 -35.02 8.01
C PRO A 137 23.09 -34.36 8.70
N CYS A 138 23.00 -34.47 10.03
CA CYS A 138 21.86 -33.98 10.81
C CYS A 138 21.75 -32.45 10.81
N ASP A 139 22.86 -31.74 10.63
CA ASP A 139 22.96 -30.28 10.56
C ASP A 139 22.48 -29.70 9.23
N ASN A 140 22.32 -30.54 8.20
CA ASN A 140 21.89 -30.13 6.88
C ASN A 140 20.35 -30.16 6.76
N PRO A 141 19.70 -29.03 6.41
CA PRO A 141 18.26 -28.99 6.21
C PRO A 141 17.77 -29.99 5.15
N PHE A 142 16.69 -30.70 5.45
CA PHE A 142 16.03 -31.63 4.55
C PHE A 142 14.81 -30.98 3.89
N GLU A 143 14.77 -30.97 2.56
CA GLU A 143 13.61 -30.49 1.81
C GLU A 143 12.72 -31.66 1.40
N MET A 144 11.42 -31.54 1.66
CA MET A 144 10.42 -32.54 1.29
C MET A 144 9.29 -31.87 0.51
N ALA A 145 8.89 -32.49 -0.60
CA ALA A 145 7.72 -32.07 -1.38
C ALA A 145 6.48 -32.80 -0.86
N LEU A 146 5.38 -32.07 -0.72
CA LEU A 146 4.10 -32.58 -0.27
C LEU A 146 3.04 -32.35 -1.36
N PRO A 147 2.24 -33.37 -1.71
CA PRO A 147 1.19 -33.21 -2.70
C PRO A 147 0.08 -32.29 -2.18
N ARG A 148 -0.60 -31.59 -3.08
CA ARG A 148 -1.85 -30.89 -2.74
C ARG A 148 -2.95 -31.92 -2.47
N VAL A 149 -3.70 -31.69 -1.39
CA VAL A 149 -5.00 -32.29 -1.13
C VAL A 149 -6.07 -31.20 -1.23
N GLU A 150 -7.21 -31.57 -1.80
CA GLU A 150 -8.41 -30.75 -1.88
C GLU A 150 -9.45 -31.32 -0.91
N THR A 151 -9.90 -30.48 0.02
CA THR A 151 -10.98 -30.84 0.96
C THR A 151 -12.19 -29.97 0.65
N VAL A 152 -13.34 -30.59 0.43
CA VAL A 152 -14.61 -29.86 0.32
C VAL A 152 -15.16 -29.67 1.74
N GLN A 153 -15.21 -28.42 2.22
CA GLN A 153 -15.87 -28.06 3.47
C GLN A 153 -17.07 -27.18 3.16
N GLY A 154 -18.28 -27.68 3.44
CA GLY A 154 -19.51 -27.00 3.05
C GLY A 154 -19.62 -26.88 1.53
N GLU A 155 -19.67 -25.64 1.01
CA GLU A 155 -19.80 -25.34 -0.41
C GLU A 155 -18.50 -24.80 -1.04
N GLN A 156 -17.31 -25.00 -0.47
CA GLN A 156 -16.06 -24.53 -1.09
C GLN A 156 -14.91 -25.51 -0.92
N VAL A 157 -13.92 -25.36 -1.80
CA VAL A 157 -12.69 -26.16 -1.80
C VAL A 157 -11.61 -25.44 -1.00
N ARG A 158 -11.08 -26.14 -0.01
CA ARG A 158 -9.87 -25.77 0.73
C ARG A 158 -8.69 -26.58 0.25
N LEU A 159 -7.53 -25.93 0.21
CA LEU A 159 -6.28 -26.55 -0.20
C LEU A 159 -5.40 -26.80 1.03
N GLY A 160 -4.52 -27.79 0.93
CA GLY A 160 -3.53 -28.08 1.95
C GLY A 160 -2.73 -29.30 1.57
N SER A 161 -1.97 -29.86 2.51
CA SER A 161 -1.29 -31.15 2.33
C SER A 161 -1.95 -32.25 3.18
N PRO A 162 -1.66 -33.54 2.90
CA PRO A 162 -1.93 -34.57 3.89
C PRO A 162 -1.10 -34.31 5.16
N ALA A 163 -1.53 -34.88 6.28
CA ALA A 163 -0.70 -34.99 7.47
C ALA A 163 0.28 -36.15 7.28
N VAL A 164 1.57 -35.87 7.40
CA VAL A 164 2.67 -36.82 7.17
C VAL A 164 3.49 -36.95 8.46
N GLU A 165 3.57 -38.14 9.04
CA GLU A 165 4.53 -38.45 10.10
C GLU A 165 5.95 -38.53 9.51
N VAL A 166 6.82 -37.63 9.98
CA VAL A 166 8.24 -37.64 9.67
C VAL A 166 9.01 -38.17 10.86
N VAL A 167 9.87 -39.16 10.62
CA VAL A 167 10.73 -39.79 11.62
C VAL A 167 12.19 -39.59 11.24
N VAL A 168 12.95 -39.01 12.17
CA VAL A 168 14.40 -38.81 12.05
C VAL A 168 15.10 -39.69 13.07
N THR A 169 15.98 -40.56 12.61
CA THR A 169 16.79 -41.44 13.48
C THR A 169 18.25 -41.02 13.40
N PRO A 170 18.79 -40.35 14.43
CA PRO A 170 20.23 -40.10 14.52
C PRO A 170 20.99 -41.42 14.65
N GLU A 171 22.20 -41.48 14.10
CA GLU A 171 23.07 -42.66 14.24
C GLU A 171 23.32 -42.97 15.72
N GLY A 172 22.96 -44.19 16.16
CA GLY A 172 23.06 -44.60 17.56
C GLY A 172 22.08 -43.93 18.54
N GLY A 173 21.18 -43.07 18.04
CA GLY A 173 20.22 -42.31 18.84
C GLY A 173 18.78 -42.84 18.79
N THR A 174 17.91 -42.22 19.58
CA THR A 174 16.48 -42.52 19.60
C THR A 174 15.76 -41.82 18.43
N PRO A 175 14.79 -42.45 17.76
CA PRO A 175 13.99 -41.79 16.73
C PRO A 175 13.19 -40.60 17.28
N ILE A 176 13.25 -39.48 16.56
CA ILE A 176 12.48 -38.25 16.79
C ILE A 176 11.35 -38.21 15.78
N ARG A 177 10.16 -37.75 16.17
CA ARG A 177 8.95 -37.77 15.33
C ARG A 177 8.28 -36.40 15.31
N THR A 178 7.69 -36.04 14.18
CA THR A 178 6.81 -34.89 14.05
C THR A 178 5.75 -35.13 12.96
N THR A 179 4.59 -34.47 13.07
CA THR A 179 3.59 -34.46 12.00
C THR A 179 3.74 -33.17 11.19
N VAL A 180 3.93 -33.33 9.89
CA VAL A 180 4.00 -32.23 8.93
C VAL A 180 2.67 -32.14 8.18
N GLN A 181 2.00 -31.01 8.31
CA GLN A 181 0.78 -30.71 7.55
C GLN A 181 0.76 -29.23 7.18
N VAL A 182 0.87 -28.93 5.90
CA VAL A 182 0.81 -27.56 5.38
C VAL A 182 -0.65 -27.12 5.31
N ARG A 183 -0.95 -26.03 6.01
CA ARG A 183 -2.20 -25.27 5.84
C ARG A 183 -2.00 -24.27 4.70
N ASP A 184 -2.88 -24.24 3.72
CA ASP A 184 -2.85 -23.22 2.67
C ASP A 184 -3.90 -22.15 2.99
N ARG A 185 -3.48 -20.88 2.95
CA ARG A 185 -4.32 -19.72 3.29
C ARG A 185 -4.31 -18.72 2.15
N LEU A 186 -5.49 -18.38 1.63
CA LEU A 186 -5.69 -17.33 0.64
C LEU A 186 -6.21 -16.06 1.31
N ILE A 187 -5.38 -15.02 1.34
CA ILE A 187 -5.76 -13.68 1.78
C ILE A 187 -5.99 -12.82 0.54
N ALA A 188 -7.18 -12.25 0.43
CA ALA A 188 -7.54 -11.35 -0.66
C ALA A 188 -7.62 -9.90 -0.19
N SER A 189 -7.54 -8.96 -1.14
CA SER A 189 -7.62 -7.53 -0.88
C SER A 189 -8.41 -6.80 -1.97
N ILE A 190 -9.29 -5.88 -1.55
CA ILE A 190 -10.00 -4.92 -2.41
C ILE A 190 -9.93 -3.53 -1.77
N GLY A 191 -10.10 -2.49 -2.57
CA GLY A 191 -10.14 -1.13 -2.06
C GLY A 191 -9.70 -0.05 -3.04
N ASP A 192 -9.48 1.13 -2.50
CA ASP A 192 -9.03 2.31 -3.21
C ASP A 192 -7.51 2.55 -3.13
N SER A 193 -7.11 3.81 -3.27
CA SER A 193 -5.72 4.28 -3.22
C SER A 193 -4.98 3.92 -1.93
N TYR A 194 -5.68 3.84 -0.79
CA TYR A 194 -5.07 3.44 0.48
C TYR A 194 -4.80 1.93 0.52
N ALA A 195 -5.62 1.12 -0.15
CA ALA A 195 -5.37 -0.31 -0.28
C ALA A 195 -4.35 -0.64 -1.39
N SER A 196 -4.29 0.16 -2.47
CA SER A 196 -3.36 -0.04 -3.59
C SER A 196 -1.92 0.36 -3.25
N GLY A 197 -1.73 1.39 -2.42
CA GLY A 197 -0.42 1.94 -2.08
C GLY A 197 0.00 3.15 -2.93
N GLU A 198 -0.97 3.94 -3.40
CA GLU A 198 -0.73 5.19 -4.14
C GLU A 198 0.33 6.08 -3.46
N GLY A 199 1.17 6.76 -4.24
CA GLY A 199 2.27 7.57 -3.72
C GLY A 199 3.53 6.78 -3.33
N ASN A 200 3.51 5.45 -3.43
CA ASN A 200 4.61 4.57 -3.04
C ASN A 200 4.89 3.54 -4.15
N PRO A 201 5.41 3.95 -5.32
CA PRO A 201 5.80 3.00 -6.37
C PRO A 201 6.79 1.94 -5.84
N ASP A 202 6.89 0.78 -6.48
CA ASP A 202 7.88 -0.24 -6.09
C ASP A 202 9.30 0.23 -6.39
N ARG A 203 9.43 0.99 -7.48
CA ARG A 203 10.62 1.74 -7.81
C ARG A 203 10.21 3.19 -8.11
N PRO A 204 10.67 4.17 -7.33
CA PRO A 204 10.35 5.56 -7.57
C PRO A 204 11.04 6.07 -8.83
N THR A 205 10.55 7.20 -9.33
CA THR A 205 11.17 7.92 -10.44
C THR A 205 12.62 8.28 -10.09
N ASP A 206 13.55 7.91 -10.96
CA ASP A 206 14.89 8.48 -10.99
C ASP A 206 14.84 9.76 -11.82
N LEU A 207 15.11 10.92 -11.22
CA LEU A 207 15.07 12.21 -11.93
C LEU A 207 16.21 12.38 -12.95
N GLY A 208 17.16 11.45 -13.01
CA GLY A 208 18.26 11.46 -13.95
C GLY A 208 19.20 12.66 -13.77
N PRO A 209 20.05 12.95 -14.78
CA PRO A 209 20.91 14.12 -14.76
C PRO A 209 20.08 15.38 -14.97
N ILE A 210 19.91 16.18 -13.93
CA ILE A 210 19.17 17.45 -14.06
C ILE A 210 20.08 18.50 -14.73
N PRO A 211 19.59 19.27 -15.72
CA PRO A 211 20.41 20.24 -16.44
C PRO A 211 21.12 21.22 -15.50
N ARG A 212 22.41 21.48 -15.78
CA ARG A 212 23.23 22.46 -15.04
C ARG A 212 22.91 23.92 -15.41
N ARG A 213 22.09 24.12 -16.44
CA ARG A 213 21.69 25.43 -16.96
C ARG A 213 20.17 25.47 -17.07
N PHE A 214 19.57 26.33 -16.25
CA PHE A 214 18.25 26.89 -16.46
C PHE A 214 18.44 28.34 -16.98
N ASP A 215 17.49 28.88 -17.74
CA ASP A 215 17.64 30.18 -18.42
C ASP A 215 17.68 31.33 -17.40
N ALA A 216 18.22 32.50 -17.79
CA ALA A 216 18.45 33.63 -16.87
C ALA A 216 17.20 34.18 -16.14
N TRP A 217 15.99 33.86 -16.62
CA TRP A 217 14.70 34.19 -16.02
C TRP A 217 14.27 33.15 -14.95
N ASP A 218 15.05 32.09 -14.76
CA ASP A 218 14.80 30.98 -13.83
C ASP A 218 15.38 31.19 -12.43
N GLN A 219 15.34 32.40 -11.87
CA GLN A 219 15.57 32.54 -10.42
C GLN A 219 14.37 31.97 -9.65
N THR A 220 14.11 30.67 -9.77
CA THR A 220 12.87 30.00 -9.36
C THR A 220 12.95 29.58 -7.90
N TRP A 221 12.51 30.47 -7.03
CA TRP A 221 12.04 30.13 -5.68
C TRP A 221 10.67 29.42 -5.72
N ASP A 222 10.18 29.05 -6.90
CA ASP A 222 8.78 28.70 -7.17
C ASP A 222 8.59 27.29 -7.74
N GLY A 223 9.63 26.45 -7.74
CA GLY A 223 9.57 25.02 -8.06
C GLY A 223 9.21 24.66 -9.50
N ARG A 224 9.13 25.64 -10.42
CA ARG A 224 8.79 25.41 -11.84
C ARG A 224 9.73 24.46 -12.57
N TRP A 225 10.95 24.28 -12.09
CA TRP A 225 11.95 23.38 -12.69
C TRP A 225 11.46 21.93 -12.76
N VAL A 226 10.62 21.47 -11.83
CA VAL A 226 10.06 20.11 -11.77
C VAL A 226 9.17 19.81 -12.98
N GLY A 227 8.57 20.83 -13.58
CA GLY A 227 7.69 20.72 -14.76
C GLY A 227 8.38 20.98 -16.10
N ARG A 228 9.72 21.09 -16.15
CA ARG A 228 10.47 21.42 -17.38
C ARG A 228 10.80 20.17 -18.22
N ASP A 229 10.77 20.35 -19.55
CA ASP A 229 10.93 19.26 -20.52
C ASP A 229 12.21 18.43 -20.31
N PRO A 230 13.41 18.98 -20.07
CA PRO A 230 14.58 18.14 -19.82
C PRO A 230 14.42 17.24 -18.59
N VAL A 231 13.85 17.78 -17.50
CA VAL A 231 13.65 17.04 -16.24
C VAL A 231 12.65 15.92 -16.43
N ILE A 232 11.52 16.18 -17.10
CA ILE A 232 10.50 15.17 -17.39
C ILE A 232 11.00 14.15 -18.43
N SER A 233 11.84 14.57 -19.38
CA SER A 233 12.29 13.72 -20.48
C SER A 233 13.46 12.81 -20.12
N ASP A 234 14.24 13.19 -19.10
CA ASP A 234 15.41 12.46 -18.61
C ASP A 234 15.11 11.66 -17.33
N SER A 235 13.95 11.90 -16.68
CA SER A 235 13.49 11.10 -15.56
C SER A 235 13.04 9.69 -16.00
N SER A 236 13.04 8.72 -15.09
CA SER A 236 12.46 7.39 -15.30
C SER A 236 10.99 7.33 -14.87
N GLU A 237 10.19 6.54 -15.58
CA GLU A 237 8.84 6.18 -15.10
C GLU A 237 8.94 5.48 -13.73
N PRO A 238 8.02 5.79 -12.79
CA PRO A 238 7.89 4.99 -11.60
C PRO A 238 7.38 3.59 -11.98
N GLU A 239 7.94 2.55 -11.37
CA GLU A 239 7.50 1.18 -11.60
C GLU A 239 6.57 0.72 -10.47
N TRP A 240 5.44 0.12 -10.85
CA TRP A 240 4.44 -0.41 -9.93
C TRP A 240 4.20 -1.91 -10.19
N TRP A 241 3.60 -2.59 -9.22
CA TRP A 241 3.14 -3.96 -9.38
C TRP A 241 2.00 -4.03 -10.41
N ASP A 242 1.10 -3.06 -10.39
CA ASP A 242 0.16 -2.79 -11.49
C ASP A 242 0.23 -1.30 -11.83
N GLN A 243 0.70 -0.98 -13.04
CA GLN A 243 0.90 0.41 -13.46
C GLN A 243 -0.44 1.14 -13.59
N ARG A 244 -1.50 0.51 -14.11
CA ARG A 244 -2.81 1.17 -14.26
C ARG A 244 -3.42 1.56 -12.92
N CYS A 245 -3.35 0.65 -11.95
CA CYS A 245 -3.99 0.81 -10.64
C CYS A 245 -3.09 1.45 -9.58
N HIS A 246 -1.84 1.79 -9.92
CA HIS A 246 -0.80 2.19 -8.98
C HIS A 246 -0.75 1.26 -7.77
N ARG A 247 -0.78 -0.05 -8.06
CA ARG A 247 -0.70 -1.08 -7.03
C ARG A 247 0.75 -1.29 -6.65
N SER A 248 1.03 -1.35 -5.36
CA SER A 248 2.38 -1.39 -4.82
C SER A 248 2.58 -2.56 -3.85
N PHE A 249 3.78 -3.15 -3.86
CA PHE A 249 4.27 -4.04 -2.81
C PHE A 249 4.49 -3.30 -1.48
N LEU A 250 4.46 -1.97 -1.48
CA LEU A 250 4.56 -1.11 -0.29
C LEU A 250 3.18 -0.75 0.31
N SER A 251 2.10 -1.40 -0.15
CA SER A 251 0.75 -1.16 0.39
C SER A 251 0.54 -1.77 1.79
N GLN A 252 -0.35 -1.15 2.58
CA GLN A 252 -0.71 -1.64 3.92
C GLN A 252 -1.25 -3.09 3.92
N HIS A 253 -1.95 -3.50 2.87
CA HIS A 253 -2.50 -4.86 2.75
C HIS A 253 -1.40 -5.88 2.45
N MET A 254 -0.38 -5.49 1.68
CA MET A 254 0.81 -6.32 1.43
C MET A 254 1.63 -6.49 2.71
N VAL A 255 1.83 -5.41 3.48
CA VAL A 255 2.49 -5.45 4.80
C VAL A 255 1.77 -6.44 5.73
N ALA A 256 0.43 -6.34 5.84
CA ALA A 256 -0.36 -7.21 6.70
C ALA A 256 -0.28 -8.69 6.30
N ALA A 257 -0.41 -8.99 5.00
CA ALA A 257 -0.35 -10.37 4.49
C ALA A 257 1.06 -10.97 4.60
N LEU A 258 2.11 -10.17 4.36
CA LEU A 258 3.50 -10.59 4.53
C LEU A 258 3.79 -10.92 5.99
N ARG A 259 3.31 -10.07 6.91
CA ARG A 259 3.46 -10.28 8.35
C ARG A 259 2.73 -11.55 8.82
N TYR A 260 1.50 -11.77 8.36
CA TYR A 260 0.78 -13.01 8.64
C TYR A 260 1.59 -14.24 8.21
N ALA A 261 2.21 -14.23 7.03
CA ALA A 261 3.05 -15.33 6.56
C ALA A 261 4.35 -15.46 7.35
N ALA A 262 4.95 -14.35 7.78
CA ALA A 262 6.17 -14.33 8.59
C ALA A 262 5.96 -15.02 9.95
N GLU A 263 4.82 -14.77 10.61
CA GLU A 263 4.49 -15.33 11.93
C GLU A 263 3.91 -16.75 11.87
N ASN A 264 3.61 -17.28 10.67
CA ASN A 264 3.01 -18.61 10.49
C ASN A 264 3.91 -19.53 9.65
N PRO A 265 5.00 -20.10 10.21
CA PRO A 265 5.98 -20.90 9.46
C PRO A 265 5.41 -22.18 8.85
N HIS A 266 4.29 -22.69 9.37
CA HIS A 266 3.62 -23.91 8.91
C HIS A 266 2.50 -23.66 7.88
N VAL A 267 2.36 -22.42 7.40
CA VAL A 267 1.29 -21.98 6.49
C VAL A 267 1.88 -21.58 5.14
N ALA A 268 1.22 -21.99 4.06
CA ALA A 268 1.44 -21.46 2.72
C ALA A 268 0.44 -20.34 2.45
N THR A 269 0.90 -19.09 2.47
CA THR A 269 0.07 -17.90 2.27
C THR A 269 0.08 -17.49 0.79
N THR A 270 -1.10 -17.45 0.17
CA THR A 270 -1.33 -16.83 -1.14
C THR A 270 -1.97 -15.46 -0.93
N PHE A 271 -1.36 -14.40 -1.44
CA PHE A 271 -1.93 -13.05 -1.37
C PHE A 271 -2.39 -12.57 -2.75
N LEU A 272 -3.65 -12.14 -2.84
CA LEU A 272 -4.25 -11.53 -4.03
C LEU A 272 -4.74 -10.13 -3.70
N THR A 273 -4.53 -9.16 -4.57
CA THR A 273 -5.13 -7.84 -4.42
C THR A 273 -5.66 -7.32 -5.74
N PHE A 274 -6.89 -6.80 -5.68
CA PHE A 274 -7.56 -6.12 -6.78
C PHE A 274 -7.79 -4.65 -6.46
N ALA A 275 -7.24 -4.15 -5.34
CA ALA A 275 -7.28 -2.75 -4.99
C ALA A 275 -6.72 -1.90 -6.14
N CYS A 276 -7.34 -0.74 -6.34
CA CYS A 276 -7.02 0.15 -7.44
C CYS A 276 -7.22 1.60 -7.00
N SER A 277 -6.20 2.42 -7.19
CA SER A 277 -6.28 3.85 -6.88
C SER A 277 -7.41 4.52 -7.66
N GLY A 278 -8.09 5.47 -7.02
CA GLY A 278 -9.26 6.15 -7.59
C GLY A 278 -10.57 5.34 -7.58
N ALA A 279 -10.57 4.08 -7.11
CA ALA A 279 -11.80 3.31 -6.97
C ALA A 279 -12.74 3.93 -5.93
N GLN A 280 -14.03 3.97 -6.26
CA GLN A 280 -15.13 4.29 -5.36
C GLN A 280 -15.91 3.02 -5.00
N THR A 281 -16.73 3.07 -3.95
CA THR A 281 -17.57 1.93 -3.53
C THR A 281 -18.43 1.40 -4.67
N PHE A 282 -19.01 2.29 -5.48
CA PHE A 282 -19.74 1.87 -6.68
C PHE A 282 -18.81 1.76 -7.89
N SER A 283 -18.20 2.87 -8.33
CA SER A 283 -17.31 2.91 -9.50
C SER A 283 -15.90 2.41 -9.14
N GLY A 284 -15.70 1.10 -9.25
CA GLY A 284 -14.43 0.40 -9.05
C GLY A 284 -14.67 -0.93 -8.35
N VAL A 285 -15.37 -0.90 -7.22
CA VAL A 285 -15.61 -2.11 -6.41
C VAL A 285 -16.81 -2.92 -6.91
N LEU A 286 -17.97 -2.28 -7.11
CA LEU A 286 -19.21 -2.95 -7.60
C LEU A 286 -19.39 -2.85 -9.13
N ALA A 287 -18.89 -1.78 -9.74
CA ALA A 287 -18.91 -1.53 -11.18
C ALA A 287 -17.49 -1.24 -11.67
N THR A 288 -17.25 -1.45 -12.96
CA THR A 288 -15.91 -1.30 -13.54
C THR A 288 -15.40 0.14 -13.45
N GLN A 289 -14.15 0.33 -13.02
CA GLN A 289 -13.52 1.65 -12.97
C GLN A 289 -13.18 2.15 -14.38
N PRO A 290 -13.64 3.35 -14.78
CA PRO A 290 -13.44 3.86 -16.13
C PRO A 290 -12.05 4.49 -16.33
N GLU A 291 -11.52 5.16 -15.30
CA GLU A 291 -10.32 6.00 -15.41
C GLU A 291 -9.47 5.82 -14.13
N PRO A 292 -8.63 4.77 -14.05
CA PRO A 292 -7.63 4.66 -12.99
C PRO A 292 -6.45 5.63 -13.25
N PRO A 293 -5.74 6.08 -12.20
CA PRO A 293 -4.77 7.18 -12.31
C PRO A 293 -3.56 6.85 -13.19
N GLY A 294 -3.17 5.57 -13.29
CA GLY A 294 -2.08 5.11 -14.15
C GLY A 294 -2.36 5.26 -15.65
N PHE A 295 -3.51 5.82 -16.05
CA PHE A 295 -3.78 6.23 -17.44
C PHE A 295 -2.65 7.07 -18.03
N ALA A 296 -2.08 7.99 -17.25
CA ALA A 296 -1.00 8.85 -17.71
C ALA A 296 0.31 8.09 -17.96
N ASP A 297 0.51 6.96 -17.28
CA ASP A 297 1.73 6.17 -17.37
C ASP A 297 1.68 5.20 -18.55
N VAL A 298 0.54 4.53 -18.75
CA VAL A 298 0.41 3.47 -19.77
C VAL A 298 -0.06 3.98 -21.13
N GLY A 299 -0.73 5.14 -21.18
CA GLY A 299 -1.39 5.66 -22.39
C GLY A 299 -2.56 4.79 -22.89
N GLY A 300 -3.38 5.30 -23.82
CA GLY A 300 -4.47 4.53 -24.45
C GLY A 300 -5.72 4.33 -23.56
N ASN A 301 -6.50 3.26 -23.77
CA ASN A 301 -7.72 2.99 -23.00
C ASN A 301 -7.36 2.32 -21.65
N ALA A 302 -7.01 3.12 -20.64
CA ALA A 302 -6.66 2.62 -19.30
C ALA A 302 -7.87 2.12 -18.47
N ARG A 303 -9.06 2.11 -19.07
CA ARG A 303 -10.26 1.57 -18.45
C ARG A 303 -10.05 0.12 -18.03
N LEU A 304 -10.37 -0.20 -16.78
CA LEU A 304 -10.40 -1.58 -16.32
C LEU A 304 -11.51 -2.33 -17.05
N ASN A 305 -11.38 -3.65 -17.16
CA ASN A 305 -12.38 -4.51 -17.76
C ASN A 305 -13.41 -4.97 -16.72
N TYR A 306 -12.99 -5.13 -15.47
CA TYR A 306 -13.81 -5.79 -14.44
C TYR A 306 -13.87 -5.01 -13.13
N PRO A 307 -15.01 -5.08 -12.40
CA PRO A 307 -15.08 -4.59 -11.02
C PRO A 307 -14.33 -5.52 -10.05
N GLN A 308 -13.80 -4.95 -8.96
CA GLN A 308 -12.91 -5.68 -8.03
C GLN A 308 -13.57 -6.92 -7.40
N VAL A 309 -14.84 -6.84 -7.01
CA VAL A 309 -15.54 -7.97 -6.36
C VAL A 309 -15.74 -9.14 -7.32
N GLU A 310 -16.02 -8.84 -8.59
CA GLU A 310 -16.33 -9.89 -9.57
C GLU A 310 -15.07 -10.53 -10.13
N VAL A 311 -14.01 -9.74 -10.34
CA VAL A 311 -12.71 -10.32 -10.71
C VAL A 311 -12.15 -11.17 -9.57
N LEU A 312 -12.35 -10.78 -8.30
CA LEU A 312 -12.04 -11.61 -7.14
C LEU A 312 -12.77 -12.96 -7.22
N LEU A 313 -14.10 -12.95 -7.37
CA LEU A 313 -14.90 -14.17 -7.51
C LEU A 313 -14.43 -15.05 -8.68
N ALA A 314 -14.17 -14.44 -9.84
CA ALA A 314 -13.74 -15.17 -11.03
C ALA A 314 -12.40 -15.89 -10.86
N ASN A 315 -11.45 -15.29 -10.16
CA ASN A 315 -10.16 -15.93 -9.90
C ASN A 315 -10.35 -17.15 -8.96
N MET A 316 -11.36 -17.15 -8.10
CA MET A 316 -11.63 -18.28 -7.20
C MET A 316 -12.34 -19.44 -7.89
N CYS A 317 -12.98 -19.22 -9.03
CA CYS A 317 -13.73 -20.26 -9.73
C CYS A 317 -12.82 -21.33 -10.36
N PRO A 318 -13.24 -22.61 -10.42
CA PRO A 318 -12.48 -23.69 -11.04
C PRO A 318 -12.23 -23.47 -12.53
N ARG A 319 -13.05 -22.70 -13.22
CA ARG A 319 -12.86 -22.32 -14.61
C ARG A 319 -12.94 -20.80 -14.68
N PRO A 320 -11.96 -20.11 -15.29
CA PRO A 320 -12.05 -18.69 -15.48
C PRO A 320 -13.31 -18.38 -16.31
N PRO A 321 -13.95 -17.21 -16.12
CA PRO A 321 -14.93 -16.73 -17.08
C PRO A 321 -14.21 -16.59 -18.42
N ASN A 322 -14.56 -17.39 -19.43
CA ASN A 322 -14.00 -17.22 -20.76
C ASN A 322 -14.41 -15.85 -21.28
N GLY A 323 -13.41 -14.98 -21.50
CA GLY A 323 -13.58 -13.60 -21.89
C GLY A 323 -14.67 -13.43 -22.96
N ARG A 324 -15.65 -12.57 -22.66
CA ARG A 324 -16.70 -12.10 -23.58
C ARG A 324 -17.53 -13.19 -24.29
N SER A 325 -17.46 -14.46 -23.88
CA SER A 325 -18.38 -15.48 -24.37
C SER A 325 -19.74 -15.28 -23.71
N ARG A 326 -20.74 -14.93 -24.53
CA ARG A 326 -22.16 -14.98 -24.17
C ARG A 326 -22.69 -16.42 -24.09
N ASP A 327 -21.83 -17.40 -23.83
CA ASP A 327 -22.16 -18.82 -23.83
C ASP A 327 -21.89 -19.48 -22.48
N SER A 328 -22.99 -19.59 -21.72
CA SER A 328 -23.46 -20.71 -20.89
C SER A 328 -22.86 -21.13 -19.54
N THR A 329 -22.00 -20.36 -18.84
CA THR A 329 -21.67 -20.69 -17.41
C THR A 329 -21.48 -19.51 -16.46
N THR A 330 -22.11 -18.36 -16.72
CA THR A 330 -22.26 -17.28 -15.73
C THR A 330 -23.58 -16.57 -16.02
N ASP A 331 -24.58 -16.65 -15.15
CA ASP A 331 -25.74 -15.77 -15.28
C ASP A 331 -25.28 -14.35 -14.97
N VAL A 332 -25.27 -13.49 -15.98
CA VAL A 332 -25.01 -12.07 -15.80
C VAL A 332 -26.33 -11.37 -15.51
N GLU A 333 -26.57 -11.04 -14.25
CA GLU A 333 -27.67 -10.17 -13.87
C GLU A 333 -27.20 -8.70 -14.01
N ARG A 334 -27.79 -7.97 -14.96
CA ARG A 334 -27.54 -6.54 -15.12
C ARG A 334 -28.37 -5.78 -14.10
N SER A 335 -27.72 -5.14 -13.14
CA SER A 335 -28.39 -4.21 -12.23
C SER A 335 -28.80 -2.91 -12.98
N PRO A 336 -29.72 -2.09 -12.42
CA PRO A 336 -30.11 -0.80 -12.99
C PRO A 336 -28.90 0.09 -13.30
N ARG A 337 -29.04 1.06 -14.22
CA ARG A 337 -28.01 2.13 -14.34
C ARG A 337 -28.06 3.00 -13.09
N TYR A 338 -26.91 3.21 -12.45
CA TYR A 338 -26.77 4.07 -11.28
C TYR A 338 -26.21 5.44 -11.68
N TRP A 339 -25.94 6.29 -10.68
CA TRP A 339 -25.42 7.65 -10.86
C TRP A 339 -24.17 7.61 -11.75
N ASN A 340 -24.15 8.37 -12.85
CA ASN A 340 -23.21 8.36 -14.00
C ASN A 340 -23.52 7.43 -15.20
N GLY A 341 -24.53 6.58 -15.12
CA GLY A 341 -24.93 5.67 -16.20
C GLY A 341 -24.18 4.32 -16.26
N GLN A 342 -23.30 4.02 -15.29
CA GLN A 342 -22.69 2.72 -15.10
C GLN A 342 -23.70 1.67 -14.60
N SER A 343 -23.48 0.41 -14.98
CA SER A 343 -24.23 -0.75 -14.50
C SER A 343 -23.30 -1.69 -13.75
N ALA A 344 -23.68 -2.10 -12.54
CA ALA A 344 -23.02 -3.22 -11.88
C ALA A 344 -23.34 -4.52 -12.64
N THR A 345 -22.30 -5.28 -12.92
CA THR A 345 -22.41 -6.61 -13.55
C THR A 345 -22.17 -7.61 -12.45
N ARG A 346 -23.16 -8.44 -12.08
CA ARG A 346 -22.94 -9.51 -11.10
C ARG A 346 -22.60 -10.80 -11.84
N TRP A 347 -21.52 -11.46 -11.43
CA TRP A 347 -21.10 -12.76 -11.95
C TRP A 347 -21.56 -13.88 -11.02
N ARG A 348 -21.74 -15.08 -11.57
CA ARG A 348 -22.03 -16.28 -10.78
C ARG A 348 -21.01 -17.34 -11.08
N CYS A 349 -20.49 -17.98 -10.04
CA CYS A 349 -19.65 -19.16 -10.19
C CYS A 349 -20.56 -20.39 -10.36
N THR A 350 -20.71 -20.91 -11.58
CA THR A 350 -21.62 -22.07 -11.83
C THR A 350 -21.27 -23.29 -10.99
N ASP A 351 -19.98 -23.50 -10.70
CA ASP A 351 -19.50 -24.52 -9.78
C ASP A 351 -18.89 -23.85 -8.54
N TYR A 352 -19.65 -22.97 -7.89
CA TYR A 352 -19.23 -22.29 -6.66
C TYR A 352 -18.80 -23.29 -5.58
N ARG A 353 -19.41 -24.49 -5.58
CA ARG A 353 -19.03 -25.63 -4.74
C ARG A 353 -17.56 -26.02 -4.84
N ARG A 354 -16.96 -25.74 -5.98
CA ARG A 354 -15.56 -26.00 -6.25
C ARG A 354 -14.71 -24.73 -6.28
N ALA A 355 -15.27 -23.56 -5.98
CA ALA A 355 -14.46 -22.35 -5.86
C ALA A 355 -13.45 -22.50 -4.71
N ARG A 356 -12.23 -21.99 -4.91
CA ARG A 356 -11.23 -21.92 -3.83
C ARG A 356 -11.75 -20.97 -2.76
N ALA A 357 -11.68 -21.42 -1.51
CA ALA A 357 -12.06 -20.60 -0.37
C ALA A 357 -11.10 -19.39 -0.22
N ILE A 358 -11.68 -18.22 0.08
CA ILE A 358 -10.94 -17.05 0.54
C ILE A 358 -10.92 -17.12 2.07
N ASP A 359 -9.75 -17.23 2.68
CA ASP A 359 -9.61 -17.38 4.12
C ASP A 359 -9.77 -16.06 4.88
N ALA A 360 -9.38 -14.93 4.28
CA ALA A 360 -9.61 -13.59 4.81
C ALA A 360 -9.67 -12.55 3.68
N LEU A 361 -10.41 -11.47 3.89
CA LEU A 361 -10.49 -10.33 2.97
C LEU A 361 -10.08 -9.04 3.68
N LEU A 362 -9.15 -8.30 3.08
CA LEU A 362 -8.72 -6.97 3.52
C LEU A 362 -9.42 -5.89 2.68
N VAL A 363 -9.97 -4.86 3.34
CA VAL A 363 -10.77 -3.81 2.69
C VAL A 363 -10.31 -2.42 3.15
N SER A 364 -10.13 -1.50 2.19
CA SER A 364 -10.00 -0.07 2.47
C SER A 364 -10.73 0.71 1.37
N ILE A 365 -11.91 1.25 1.67
CA ILE A 365 -12.77 1.89 0.67
C ILE A 365 -13.69 2.94 1.29
N GLY A 366 -13.99 3.98 0.51
CA GLY A 366 -14.93 5.06 0.84
C GLY A 366 -14.33 6.46 0.74
N GLY A 367 -13.01 6.59 0.73
CA GLY A 367 -12.32 7.89 0.67
C GLY A 367 -12.52 8.64 -0.64
N ASN A 368 -12.64 7.93 -1.77
CA ASN A 368 -12.90 8.57 -3.07
C ASN A 368 -14.37 8.95 -3.29
N ASP A 369 -15.31 8.29 -2.60
CA ASP A 369 -16.75 8.54 -2.73
C ASP A 369 -17.12 9.94 -2.24
N ILE A 370 -16.39 10.45 -1.26
CA ILE A 370 -16.56 11.79 -0.67
C ILE A 370 -15.74 12.87 -1.39
N GLY A 371 -15.02 12.51 -2.46
CA GLY A 371 -14.20 13.47 -3.22
C GLY A 371 -13.07 14.08 -2.39
N PHE A 372 -12.36 13.30 -1.56
CA PHE A 372 -11.29 13.82 -0.68
C PHE A 372 -10.26 14.70 -1.41
N ALA A 373 -9.68 14.21 -2.51
CA ALA A 373 -8.75 15.00 -3.33
C ALA A 373 -9.43 16.22 -4.02
N PRO A 374 -10.63 16.09 -4.63
CA PRO A 374 -11.42 17.25 -5.09
C PRO A 374 -11.73 18.31 -4.03
N VAL A 375 -11.95 17.94 -2.75
CA VAL A 375 -12.17 18.88 -1.64
C VAL A 375 -10.89 19.63 -1.29
N ILE A 376 -9.75 18.93 -1.25
CA ILE A 376 -8.46 19.59 -1.06
C ILE A 376 -8.15 20.50 -2.24
N GLN A 377 -8.42 20.06 -3.48
CA GLN A 377 -8.24 20.88 -4.66
C GLN A 377 -9.08 22.17 -4.59
N GLU A 378 -10.33 22.10 -4.12
CA GLU A 378 -11.18 23.29 -3.90
C GLU A 378 -10.50 24.29 -2.95
N ALA A 379 -10.06 23.80 -1.79
CA ALA A 379 -9.48 24.63 -0.74
C ALA A 379 -8.18 25.32 -1.19
N LEU A 380 -7.43 24.71 -2.11
CA LEU A 380 -6.18 25.24 -2.64
C LEU A 380 -6.38 26.20 -3.82
N LEU A 381 -7.51 26.14 -4.52
CA LEU A 381 -7.76 26.96 -5.70
C LEU A 381 -7.90 28.45 -5.32
N PRO A 382 -7.24 29.35 -6.07
CA PRO A 382 -7.39 30.78 -5.86
C PRO A 382 -8.83 31.30 -6.05
N GLU A 383 -9.11 32.48 -5.49
CA GLU A 383 -10.34 33.20 -5.78
C GLU A 383 -10.33 33.76 -7.22
N PRO A 384 -11.40 33.53 -8.01
CA PRO A 384 -11.48 34.04 -9.39
C PRO A 384 -11.83 35.53 -9.48
N THR A 385 -12.11 36.19 -8.36
CA THR A 385 -12.44 37.62 -8.30
C THR A 385 -11.18 38.47 -8.52
N GLY A 386 -11.31 39.57 -9.28
CA GLY A 386 -10.16 40.43 -9.63
C GLY A 386 -9.23 39.91 -10.74
N ARG A 387 -9.52 38.72 -11.30
CA ARG A 387 -8.67 38.03 -12.29
C ARG A 387 -9.09 38.22 -13.74
N SER A 388 -8.15 37.99 -14.66
CA SER A 388 -8.34 38.13 -16.11
C SER A 388 -9.43 37.17 -16.64
N ARG A 389 -9.99 37.45 -17.82
CA ARG A 389 -11.09 36.62 -18.38
C ARG A 389 -10.68 35.17 -18.62
N THR A 390 -9.43 34.92 -19.00
CA THR A 390 -8.90 33.58 -19.26
C THR A 390 -8.71 32.82 -17.95
N GLU A 391 -8.16 33.47 -16.92
CA GLU A 391 -7.92 32.88 -15.59
C GLU A 391 -9.22 32.50 -14.93
N ARG A 392 -10.21 33.39 -14.96
CA ARG A 392 -11.53 33.12 -14.39
C ARG A 392 -12.23 31.96 -15.11
N ARG A 393 -12.09 31.83 -16.43
CA ARG A 393 -12.64 30.67 -17.16
C ARG A 393 -11.98 29.36 -16.73
N LEU A 394 -10.66 29.37 -16.56
CA LEU A 394 -9.91 28.21 -16.08
C LEU A 394 -10.24 27.87 -14.63
N LEU A 395 -10.22 28.84 -13.71
CA LEU A 395 -10.54 28.64 -12.30
C LEU A 395 -11.98 28.15 -12.12
N ASN A 396 -12.94 28.70 -12.87
CA ASN A 396 -14.32 28.21 -12.84
C ASN A 396 -14.43 26.78 -13.39
N PHE A 397 -13.64 26.43 -14.40
CA PHE A 397 -13.57 25.07 -14.93
C PHE A 397 -12.98 24.08 -13.91
N LEU A 398 -11.89 24.46 -13.23
CA LEU A 398 -11.26 23.65 -12.18
C LEU A 398 -12.17 23.49 -10.96
N ARG A 399 -12.80 24.58 -10.49
CA ARG A 399 -13.78 24.54 -9.40
C ARG A 399 -15.02 23.71 -9.76
N GLY A 400 -15.43 23.68 -11.03
CA GLY A 400 -16.51 22.81 -11.50
C GLY A 400 -16.18 21.31 -11.49
N ARG A 401 -14.93 20.93 -11.21
CA ARG A 401 -14.48 19.55 -10.98
C ARG A 401 -14.03 19.29 -9.55
N ALA A 402 -13.90 20.34 -8.75
CA ALA A 402 -13.66 20.23 -7.33
C ALA A 402 -14.95 19.79 -6.62
N SER A 403 -14.86 19.42 -5.35
CA SER A 403 -16.03 19.09 -4.53
C SER A 403 -16.02 19.95 -3.28
N THR A 404 -17.18 20.42 -2.86
CA THR A 404 -17.31 21.17 -1.60
C THR A 404 -17.47 20.21 -0.41
N PRO A 405 -17.13 20.63 0.82
CA PRO A 405 -17.43 19.84 2.01
C PRO A 405 -18.91 19.45 2.15
N ASP A 406 -19.84 20.27 1.66
CA ASP A 406 -21.28 19.97 1.66
C ASP A 406 -21.65 18.88 0.66
N GLU A 407 -21.11 18.92 -0.56
CA GLU A 407 -21.30 17.85 -1.55
C GLU A 407 -20.73 16.53 -1.07
N ALA A 408 -19.57 16.57 -0.41
CA ALA A 408 -18.97 15.41 0.22
C ALA A 408 -19.85 14.86 1.36
N PHE A 409 -20.33 15.72 2.25
CA PHE A 409 -21.25 15.33 3.33
C PHE A 409 -22.56 14.74 2.78
N ALA A 410 -23.06 15.23 1.64
CA ALA A 410 -24.25 14.65 0.99
C ALA A 410 -24.05 13.19 0.53
N GLN A 411 -22.81 12.75 0.27
CA GLN A 411 -22.51 11.34 -0.02
C GLN A 411 -22.57 10.48 1.24
N ILE A 412 -22.18 11.04 2.38
CA ILE A 412 -22.12 10.37 3.69
C ILE A 412 -23.51 10.31 4.33
N GLY A 413 -24.23 11.43 4.30
CA GLY A 413 -25.49 11.65 5.01
C GLY A 413 -25.30 11.99 6.49
N GLU A 414 -26.43 12.30 7.14
CA GLU A 414 -26.46 12.52 8.59
C GLU A 414 -26.07 11.24 9.35
N PRO A 415 -25.53 11.34 10.59
CA PRO A 415 -25.21 10.16 11.40
C PRO A 415 -26.39 9.18 11.50
N GLY A 416 -26.16 7.92 11.10
CA GLY A 416 -27.17 6.86 11.09
C GLY A 416 -28.06 6.81 9.84
N GLN A 417 -27.91 7.74 8.90
CA GLN A 417 -28.63 7.73 7.63
C GLN A 417 -28.09 6.63 6.71
N THR A 418 -28.92 5.63 6.39
CA THR A 418 -28.52 4.48 5.54
C THR A 418 -28.85 4.68 4.06
N THR A 419 -29.64 5.71 3.72
CA THR A 419 -30.11 5.97 2.36
C THR A 419 -29.17 6.83 1.53
N ALA A 420 -28.19 7.47 2.17
CA ALA A 420 -27.15 8.24 1.48
C ALA A 420 -26.27 7.32 0.61
N PRO A 421 -25.66 7.84 -0.48
CA PRO A 421 -24.92 7.03 -1.45
C PRO A 421 -23.85 6.12 -0.84
N LEU A 422 -22.97 6.64 0.02
CA LEU A 422 -21.86 5.88 0.58
C LEU A 422 -22.35 4.74 1.52
N PRO A 423 -23.16 4.98 2.57
CA PRO A 423 -23.72 3.91 3.40
C PRO A 423 -24.47 2.85 2.59
N ARG A 424 -25.22 3.26 1.57
CA ARG A 424 -25.98 2.35 0.69
C ARG A 424 -25.06 1.45 -0.13
N ASN A 425 -24.00 2.01 -0.73
CA ASN A 425 -23.06 1.24 -1.53
C ASN A 425 -22.20 0.31 -0.67
N LEU A 426 -21.77 0.77 0.51
CA LEU A 426 -21.10 -0.09 1.49
C LEU A 426 -21.98 -1.28 1.88
N ALA A 427 -23.27 -1.05 2.17
CA ALA A 427 -24.22 -2.14 2.42
C ALA A 427 -24.31 -3.11 1.22
N ALA A 428 -24.35 -2.61 -0.01
CA ALA A 428 -24.36 -3.46 -1.21
C ALA A 428 -23.05 -4.26 -1.40
N ILE A 429 -21.90 -3.71 -1.05
CA ILE A 429 -20.62 -4.44 -1.01
C ILE A 429 -20.71 -5.57 0.00
N ARG A 430 -21.17 -5.29 1.23
CA ARG A 430 -21.33 -6.34 2.25
C ARG A 430 -22.28 -7.43 1.81
N ASP A 431 -23.46 -7.08 1.32
CA ASP A 431 -24.44 -8.06 0.85
C ASP A 431 -23.83 -8.95 -0.24
N ARG A 432 -23.07 -8.37 -1.17
CA ARG A 432 -22.38 -9.12 -2.21
C ARG A 432 -21.25 -10.00 -1.67
N LEU A 433 -20.49 -9.53 -0.68
CA LEU A 433 -19.41 -10.30 -0.06
C LEU A 433 -19.94 -11.47 0.77
N GLU A 434 -21.09 -11.32 1.44
CA GLU A 434 -21.77 -12.43 2.11
C GLU A 434 -22.20 -13.55 1.13
N GLU A 435 -22.48 -13.21 -0.13
CA GLU A 435 -22.79 -14.20 -1.17
C GLU A 435 -21.56 -14.97 -1.66
N ILE A 436 -20.35 -14.38 -1.62
CA ILE A 436 -19.16 -14.94 -2.29
C ILE A 436 -18.05 -15.40 -1.35
N LEU A 437 -18.10 -15.04 -0.07
CA LEU A 437 -17.11 -15.44 0.92
C LEU A 437 -17.57 -16.69 1.68
N PRO A 438 -16.64 -17.62 2.02
CA PRO A 438 -16.97 -18.75 2.87
C PRO A 438 -17.58 -18.32 4.20
N PRO A 439 -18.47 -19.13 4.82
CA PRO A 439 -18.85 -18.93 6.20
C PRO A 439 -17.62 -18.84 7.10
N GLY A 440 -17.57 -17.82 7.96
CA GLY A 440 -16.46 -17.62 8.91
C GLY A 440 -15.22 -16.94 8.35
N ALA A 441 -15.11 -16.68 7.04
CA ALA A 441 -14.01 -15.88 6.49
C ALA A 441 -14.13 -14.41 6.95
N PRO A 442 -13.20 -13.88 7.77
CA PRO A 442 -13.27 -12.52 8.28
C PRO A 442 -13.04 -11.49 7.17
N VAL A 443 -13.65 -10.32 7.35
CA VAL A 443 -13.40 -9.12 6.53
C VAL A 443 -12.83 -8.04 7.44
N LEU A 444 -11.57 -7.66 7.22
CA LEU A 444 -10.89 -6.64 8.01
C LEU A 444 -10.89 -5.34 7.21
N GLN A 445 -11.54 -4.31 7.75
CA GLN A 445 -11.63 -3.00 7.09
C GLN A 445 -10.91 -1.93 7.89
N THR A 446 -10.03 -1.17 7.24
CA THR A 446 -9.35 -0.04 7.89
C THR A 446 -10.19 1.24 7.81
N VAL A 447 -10.01 2.13 8.79
CA VAL A 447 -10.42 3.53 8.69
C VAL A 447 -9.38 4.36 7.91
N TYR A 448 -9.66 5.64 7.67
CA TYR A 448 -8.68 6.58 7.13
C TYR A 448 -8.04 7.38 8.27
N PRO A 449 -6.70 7.44 8.38
CA PRO A 449 -6.04 8.29 9.36
C PRO A 449 -6.34 9.77 9.07
N ASN A 450 -6.39 10.59 10.13
CA ASN A 450 -6.63 12.02 10.00
C ASN A 450 -5.35 12.75 9.55
N PRO A 451 -5.31 13.35 8.35
CA PRO A 451 -4.11 14.05 7.89
C PRO A 451 -4.02 15.48 8.41
N LEU A 452 -5.06 16.03 9.04
CA LEU A 452 -5.21 17.48 9.25
C LEU A 452 -4.44 18.05 10.44
N ASN A 453 -3.57 17.26 11.08
CA ASN A 453 -2.90 17.66 12.31
C ASN A 453 -1.41 17.99 12.11
N ASP A 454 -0.92 18.98 12.86
CA ASP A 454 0.49 19.37 12.96
C ASP A 454 1.27 18.47 13.93
N GLU A 455 2.56 18.79 14.14
CA GLU A 455 3.45 18.07 15.05
C GLU A 455 3.04 18.14 16.54
N LYS A 456 2.11 19.03 16.89
CA LYS A 456 1.56 19.20 18.26
C LYS A 456 0.19 18.56 18.42
N GLY A 457 -0.36 17.99 17.35
CA GLY A 457 -1.72 17.45 17.32
C GLY A 457 -2.80 18.53 17.27
N ALA A 458 -2.44 19.78 16.95
CA ALA A 458 -3.39 20.82 16.60
C ALA A 458 -3.69 20.73 15.10
N PHE A 459 -4.80 21.33 14.65
CA PHE A 459 -5.07 21.40 13.21
C PHE A 459 -4.00 22.21 12.47
N CYS A 460 -3.68 21.79 11.25
CA CYS A 460 -2.86 22.53 10.31
C CYS A 460 -3.39 23.97 10.15
N GLY A 461 -2.52 24.90 9.79
CA GLY A 461 -2.89 26.29 9.57
C GLY A 461 -2.19 27.26 10.54
N PRO A 462 -2.36 28.57 10.33
CA PRO A 462 -1.55 29.57 11.01
C PRO A 462 -2.00 29.64 12.48
N ASP A 463 -1.13 29.22 13.38
CA ASP A 463 -1.22 29.66 14.76
C ASP A 463 -0.99 31.18 14.73
N THR A 464 -2.00 31.96 15.12
CA THR A 464 -1.92 33.43 15.20
C THR A 464 -0.84 33.92 16.18
N ARG A 465 -0.13 33.00 16.85
CA ARG A 465 0.99 33.24 17.77
C ARG A 465 2.38 33.00 17.18
N ARG A 466 2.51 32.50 15.95
CA ARG A 466 3.82 32.32 15.29
C ARG A 466 3.96 33.24 14.07
N ARG A 467 5.21 33.66 13.84
CA ARG A 467 5.61 34.75 12.93
C ARG A 467 5.17 34.48 11.49
N ASN A 468 5.20 35.51 10.66
CA ASN A 468 4.99 35.47 9.20
C ASN A 468 5.77 34.35 8.47
N ASP A 469 6.76 33.74 9.11
CA ASP A 469 7.59 32.65 8.59
C ASP A 469 6.83 31.31 8.46
N ASP A 470 5.87 30.98 9.35
CA ASP A 470 5.13 29.69 9.35
C ASP A 470 4.12 29.58 8.19
N ILE A 471 3.62 30.73 7.70
CA ILE A 471 2.79 30.82 6.48
C ILE A 471 3.63 30.49 5.25
N GLY A 472 4.93 30.81 5.26
CA GLY A 472 5.87 30.47 4.20
C GLY A 472 6.16 28.96 4.13
N VAL A 473 6.24 28.27 5.27
CA VAL A 473 6.59 26.84 5.34
C VAL A 473 5.50 25.94 4.73
N HIS A 474 4.23 26.23 5.00
CA HIS A 474 3.12 25.46 4.42
C HIS A 474 2.91 25.78 2.93
N ALA A 475 3.18 27.03 2.52
CA ALA A 475 3.24 27.40 1.11
C ALA A 475 4.27 26.60 0.34
N GLN A 476 5.42 26.31 0.97
CA GLN A 476 6.48 25.53 0.35
C GLN A 476 6.04 24.11 0.00
N ALA A 477 5.18 23.46 0.80
CA ALA A 477 4.67 22.10 0.54
C ALA A 477 3.86 21.98 -0.77
N LEU A 478 3.39 23.10 -1.31
CA LEU A 478 2.55 23.19 -2.50
C LEU A 478 3.31 23.79 -3.69
N THR A 479 4.62 23.99 -3.59
CA THR A 479 5.40 24.69 -4.62
C THR A 479 5.31 24.01 -5.99
N SER A 480 5.28 22.67 -6.05
CA SER A 480 5.08 21.92 -7.30
C SER A 480 3.72 22.21 -7.96
N VAL A 481 2.71 22.65 -7.20
CA VAL A 481 1.41 23.10 -7.74
C VAL A 481 1.60 24.35 -8.63
N GLY A 482 2.68 25.12 -8.45
CA GLY A 482 3.04 26.22 -9.36
C GLY A 482 3.67 25.75 -10.68
N ALA A 483 4.32 24.57 -10.70
CA ALA A 483 5.06 24.00 -11.85
C ALA A 483 4.16 23.51 -13.01
N PHE A 484 2.89 23.72 -12.81
CA PHE A 484 1.78 22.93 -13.30
C PHE A 484 1.12 23.74 -14.43
N TRP A 485 1.30 25.08 -14.39
CA TRP A 485 0.84 26.06 -15.36
C TRP A 485 1.96 27.08 -15.74
N PRO A 486 3.16 26.64 -16.19
CA PRO A 486 4.28 27.54 -16.42
C PRO A 486 4.06 28.51 -17.58
N GLU A 487 3.31 28.11 -18.62
CA GLU A 487 3.10 28.92 -19.84
C GLU A 487 2.00 29.98 -19.72
N LEU A 488 1.23 29.98 -18.64
CA LEU A 488 0.02 30.80 -18.59
C LEU A 488 0.25 32.21 -18.06
N GLU A 489 1.38 32.58 -17.44
CA GLU A 489 1.60 33.93 -16.83
C GLU A 489 0.45 34.45 -15.91
N ILE A 490 -0.50 33.58 -15.58
CA ILE A 490 -1.85 33.94 -15.11
C ILE A 490 -1.99 33.69 -13.60
N LEU A 491 -1.10 32.89 -13.01
CA LEU A 491 -1.08 32.55 -11.57
C LEU A 491 0.38 32.42 -11.13
N GLY A 492 0.90 33.33 -10.31
CA GLY A 492 2.15 33.12 -9.61
C GLY A 492 2.01 32.06 -8.52
N THR A 493 3.10 31.50 -7.99
CA THR A 493 3.04 30.67 -6.76
C THR A 493 2.45 31.43 -5.58
N ALA A 494 2.54 32.76 -5.58
CA ALA A 494 1.92 33.66 -4.61
C ALA A 494 0.38 33.79 -4.78
N ASP A 495 -0.20 33.31 -5.89
CA ASP A 495 -1.63 33.43 -6.19
C ASP A 495 -2.47 32.25 -5.70
N TRP A 496 -1.83 31.13 -5.36
CA TRP A 496 -2.47 29.94 -4.78
C TRP A 496 -2.68 30.13 -3.28
N ARG A 497 -3.82 29.64 -2.75
CA ARG A 497 -4.02 29.62 -1.30
C ARG A 497 -3.06 28.57 -0.74
N SER A 498 -1.92 29.04 -0.26
CA SER A 498 -0.91 28.23 0.42
C SER A 498 -1.33 27.76 1.82
N VAL A 499 -2.46 28.27 2.29
CA VAL A 499 -2.92 28.11 3.67
C VAL A 499 -4.42 27.80 3.66
N ILE A 500 -4.75 26.56 4.06
CA ILE A 500 -6.11 26.21 4.47
C ILE A 500 -6.35 26.85 5.84
N THR A 501 -7.41 27.63 5.97
CA THR A 501 -7.72 28.34 7.22
C THR A 501 -8.19 27.36 8.29
N LYS A 502 -8.07 27.76 9.56
CA LYS A 502 -8.61 26.97 10.69
C LYS A 502 -10.11 26.70 10.56
N GLY A 503 -10.87 27.64 9.98
CA GLY A 503 -12.29 27.48 9.71
C GLY A 503 -12.56 26.36 8.69
N GLU A 504 -11.88 26.42 7.55
CA GLU A 504 -11.95 25.40 6.49
C GLU A 504 -11.51 24.02 6.98
N ILE A 505 -10.43 23.93 7.77
CA ILE A 505 -9.99 22.65 8.35
C ILE A 505 -11.01 22.11 9.35
N THR A 506 -11.61 22.97 10.17
CA THR A 506 -12.68 22.55 11.08
C THR A 506 -13.89 22.04 10.31
N GLU A 507 -14.21 22.66 9.17
CA GLU A 507 -15.27 22.21 8.29
C GLU A 507 -14.96 20.86 7.63
N ILE A 508 -13.75 20.70 7.06
CA ILE A 508 -13.29 19.41 6.51
C ILE A 508 -13.30 18.33 7.61
N GLN A 509 -12.83 18.62 8.82
CA GLN A 509 -12.88 17.68 9.93
C GLN A 509 -14.32 17.21 10.22
N ASN A 510 -15.24 18.17 10.37
CA ASN A 510 -16.59 17.92 10.85
C ASN A 510 -17.53 17.36 9.78
N LYS A 511 -17.30 17.68 8.51
CA LYS A 511 -18.13 17.25 7.37
C LYS A 511 -17.54 16.08 6.60
N LEU A 512 -16.23 15.84 6.72
CA LEU A 512 -15.52 14.84 5.91
C LEU A 512 -14.89 13.74 6.75
N VAL A 513 -13.84 14.07 7.52
CA VAL A 513 -12.97 13.06 8.16
C VAL A 513 -13.72 12.30 9.26
N THR A 514 -14.35 13.02 10.20
CA THR A 514 -15.10 12.38 11.28
C THR A 514 -16.30 11.59 10.76
N PRO A 515 -17.16 12.15 9.87
CA PRO A 515 -18.32 11.41 9.37
C PRO A 515 -17.97 10.20 8.50
N LEU A 516 -16.91 10.28 7.67
CA LEU A 516 -16.45 9.16 6.84
C LEU A 516 -16.11 7.95 7.72
N ASN A 517 -15.22 8.14 8.69
CA ASN A 517 -14.79 7.06 9.57
C ASN A 517 -15.94 6.57 10.47
N GLY A 518 -16.89 7.46 10.82
CA GLY A 518 -18.13 7.08 11.51
C GLY A 518 -19.00 6.13 10.67
N VAL A 519 -19.19 6.43 9.38
CA VAL A 519 -19.94 5.55 8.46
C VAL A 519 -19.24 4.21 8.24
N ILE A 520 -17.91 4.19 8.11
CA ILE A 520 -17.14 2.95 7.99
C ILE A 520 -17.29 2.07 9.24
N ARG A 521 -17.17 2.66 10.44
CA ARG A 521 -17.38 1.93 11.70
C ARG A 521 -18.79 1.35 11.80
N ASN A 522 -19.81 2.18 11.54
CA ASN A 522 -21.20 1.72 11.53
C ASN A 522 -21.46 0.61 10.50
N HIS A 523 -20.82 0.68 9.33
CA HIS A 523 -20.91 -0.34 8.30
C HIS A 523 -20.35 -1.69 8.78
N VAL A 524 -19.16 -1.66 9.39
CA VAL A 524 -18.48 -2.83 9.95
C VAL A 524 -19.27 -3.43 11.11
N ASP A 525 -19.76 -2.61 12.04
CA ASP A 525 -20.59 -3.06 13.17
C ASP A 525 -21.86 -3.78 12.70
N ALA A 526 -22.46 -3.30 11.61
CA ALA A 526 -23.62 -3.94 10.99
C ALA A 526 -23.32 -5.31 10.33
N GLY A 527 -22.04 -5.66 10.12
CA GLY A 527 -21.58 -6.92 9.55
C GLY A 527 -21.53 -8.12 10.52
N ARG A 528 -21.94 -7.94 11.79
CA ARG A 528 -22.22 -9.01 12.77
C ARG A 528 -21.12 -10.08 12.92
N GLY A 529 -19.93 -9.67 13.32
CA GLY A 529 -18.85 -10.58 13.76
C GLY A 529 -17.96 -11.14 12.64
N ARG A 530 -18.41 -11.14 11.38
CA ARG A 530 -17.53 -11.39 10.23
C ARG A 530 -16.63 -10.18 9.96
N TRP A 531 -17.20 -8.99 10.06
CA TRP A 531 -16.52 -7.74 9.77
C TRP A 531 -15.81 -7.23 11.02
N GLN A 532 -14.58 -6.78 10.85
CA GLN A 532 -13.74 -6.24 11.91
C GLN A 532 -13.14 -4.92 11.49
N ILE A 533 -13.22 -3.93 12.37
CA ILE A 533 -12.64 -2.61 12.15
C ILE A 533 -11.18 -2.65 12.59
N VAL A 534 -10.31 -2.03 11.81
CA VAL A 534 -8.92 -1.82 12.17
C VAL A 534 -8.66 -0.32 12.21
N ASP A 535 -8.53 0.21 13.42
CA ASP A 535 -8.25 1.62 13.70
C ASP A 535 -7.20 1.83 14.81
N ALA A 536 -6.60 0.75 15.32
CA ALA A 536 -5.58 0.80 16.37
C ALA A 536 -4.33 1.62 16.01
N PHE A 537 -4.12 1.92 14.73
CA PHE A 537 -3.03 2.77 14.25
C PHE A 537 -3.30 4.27 14.41
N GLU A 538 -4.56 4.72 14.58
CA GLU A 538 -4.93 6.15 14.62
C GLU A 538 -4.08 6.99 15.60
N PRO A 539 -3.68 6.50 16.80
CA PRO A 539 -2.81 7.25 17.70
C PRO A 539 -1.47 7.68 17.07
N ALA A 540 -0.88 6.85 16.19
CA ALA A 540 0.39 7.14 15.54
C ALA A 540 0.31 8.35 14.57
N PHE A 541 -0.89 8.69 14.10
CA PHE A 541 -1.13 9.79 13.15
C PHE A 541 -1.46 11.11 13.84
N ARG A 542 -1.71 11.12 15.15
CA ARG A 542 -2.22 12.31 15.88
C ARG A 542 -1.35 13.54 15.73
N THR A 543 -0.03 13.36 15.69
CA THR A 543 0.98 14.43 15.58
C THR A 543 1.80 14.33 14.29
N ARG A 544 1.28 13.61 13.29
CA ARG A 544 2.02 13.24 12.07
C ARG A 544 1.18 13.45 10.81
N GLY A 545 0.30 14.45 10.82
CA GLY A 545 -0.48 14.82 9.65
C GLY A 545 0.38 15.46 8.55
N TRP A 546 -0.25 15.87 7.45
CA TRP A 546 0.45 16.29 6.23
C TRP A 546 1.33 17.53 6.41
N CYS A 547 0.99 18.37 7.39
CA CYS A 547 1.70 19.60 7.71
C CYS A 547 2.70 19.47 8.88
N ALA A 548 2.78 18.28 9.50
CA ALA A 548 3.64 18.08 10.64
C ALA A 548 5.13 18.13 10.22
N VAL A 549 5.91 18.97 10.90
CA VAL A 549 7.35 19.16 10.65
C VAL A 549 8.17 18.79 11.86
N ALA A 550 9.37 18.25 11.63
CA ALA A 550 10.29 17.94 12.72
C ALA A 550 10.59 19.20 13.55
N PRO A 551 10.80 19.09 14.87
CA PRO A 551 11.10 20.23 15.75
C PRO A 551 12.35 21.03 15.35
N THR A 552 13.26 20.43 14.58
CA THR A 552 14.44 21.10 14.00
C THR A 552 14.07 22.14 12.95
N GLY A 553 12.82 22.18 12.48
CA GLY A 553 12.31 23.16 11.54
C GLY A 553 12.92 23.02 10.15
N ASP A 554 13.32 21.81 9.76
CA ASP A 554 14.01 21.59 8.50
C ASP A 554 13.05 21.82 7.33
N LEU A 555 13.16 23.00 6.70
CA LEU A 555 12.37 23.38 5.54
C LEU A 555 12.52 22.38 4.38
N GLN A 556 13.63 21.61 4.36
CA GLN A 556 13.83 20.49 3.42
C GLN A 556 12.76 19.42 3.54
N GLU A 557 12.08 19.30 4.69
CA GLU A 557 10.97 18.38 4.82
C GLU A 557 9.84 18.76 3.86
N LEU A 558 9.53 20.04 3.64
CA LEU A 558 8.35 20.45 2.86
C LEU A 558 8.68 21.11 1.53
N ALA A 559 9.84 21.73 1.38
CA ALA A 559 10.18 22.52 0.20
C ALA A 559 10.71 21.68 -0.97
N LEU A 560 10.52 22.19 -2.19
CA LEU A 560 11.31 21.73 -3.34
C LEU A 560 12.74 22.29 -3.28
N PRO A 561 13.71 21.56 -3.87
CA PRO A 561 15.05 22.07 -4.17
C PRO A 561 14.99 23.43 -4.86
N ASN A 562 15.77 24.38 -4.35
CA ASN A 562 15.86 25.72 -4.91
C ASN A 562 17.07 25.81 -5.85
N TRP A 563 16.84 26.28 -7.07
CA TRP A 563 17.92 26.57 -8.02
C TRP A 563 18.26 28.06 -7.99
N ARG A 564 19.54 28.40 -7.90
CA ARG A 564 20.01 29.80 -7.97
C ARG A 564 21.13 29.94 -8.98
N ARG A 565 21.08 31.02 -9.77
CA ARG A 565 22.20 31.41 -10.63
C ARG A 565 23.33 31.97 -9.76
N VAL A 566 24.57 31.59 -10.04
CA VAL A 566 25.74 32.17 -9.38
C VAL A 566 26.07 33.50 -10.05
N ASP A 567 26.27 34.56 -9.26
CA ASP A 567 26.60 35.89 -9.78
C ASP A 567 27.86 35.83 -10.66
N GLY A 568 27.73 36.27 -11.91
CA GLY A 568 28.84 36.29 -12.88
C GLY A 568 29.13 34.98 -13.61
N ASP A 569 28.33 33.91 -13.39
CA ASP A 569 28.40 32.65 -14.15
C ASP A 569 27.07 32.39 -14.91
N ASP A 570 27.18 31.72 -16.06
CA ASP A 570 26.02 31.19 -16.82
C ASP A 570 25.56 29.82 -16.29
N ARG A 571 26.17 29.35 -15.19
CA ARG A 571 25.80 28.14 -14.45
C ARG A 571 25.07 28.52 -13.17
N GLY A 572 24.09 27.71 -12.78
CA GLY A 572 23.49 27.80 -11.47
C GLY A 572 23.80 26.57 -10.62
N GLU A 573 23.53 26.70 -9.34
CA GLU A 573 23.73 25.67 -8.32
C GLU A 573 22.44 25.43 -7.54
N TRP A 574 22.32 24.21 -7.01
CA TRP A 574 21.26 23.85 -6.08
C TRP A 574 21.61 24.40 -4.70
N HIS A 575 20.68 25.12 -4.11
CA HIS A 575 20.80 25.64 -2.76
C HIS A 575 20.24 24.62 -1.76
N ASP A 576 20.94 24.42 -0.64
CA ASP A 576 20.67 23.44 0.43
C ASP A 576 20.81 21.97 0.02
N TRP A 577 20.16 21.54 -1.05
CA TRP A 577 20.22 20.17 -1.58
C TRP A 577 19.79 20.09 -3.04
N ALA A 578 20.32 19.10 -3.76
CA ALA A 578 19.98 18.79 -5.13
C ALA A 578 18.86 17.75 -5.21
N PRO A 579 17.98 17.78 -6.24
CA PRO A 579 16.86 16.84 -6.32
C PRO A 579 17.26 15.35 -6.35
N GLN A 580 18.47 15.02 -6.81
CA GLN A 580 19.00 13.65 -6.76
C GLN A 580 19.24 13.13 -5.33
N GLN A 581 19.24 14.02 -4.34
CA GLN A 581 19.34 13.68 -2.92
C GLN A 581 17.96 13.40 -2.30
N TRP A 582 16.86 13.53 -3.06
CA TRP A 582 15.53 13.12 -2.62
C TRP A 582 15.53 11.63 -2.35
N ASP A 583 15.25 11.26 -1.10
CA ASP A 583 14.92 9.89 -0.71
C ASP A 583 13.39 9.76 -0.57
N PRO A 584 12.72 9.08 -1.52
CA PRO A 584 11.27 8.87 -1.47
C PRO A 584 10.80 8.13 -0.21
N TYR A 585 11.63 7.32 0.44
CA TYR A 585 11.20 6.52 1.59
C TYR A 585 11.91 6.90 2.89
N ALA A 586 12.61 8.04 2.92
CA ALA A 586 13.12 8.59 4.17
C ALA A 586 11.97 8.86 5.16
N SER A 587 12.17 8.47 6.41
CA SER A 587 11.24 8.79 7.49
C SER A 587 11.19 10.31 7.71
N ARG A 588 10.00 10.84 7.95
CA ARG A 588 9.71 12.26 8.14
C ARG A 588 8.71 12.45 9.26
N GLN A 589 8.61 13.64 9.86
CA GLN A 589 7.60 13.88 10.90
C GLN A 589 6.18 13.60 10.39
N ARG A 590 5.83 14.10 9.20
CA ARG A 590 4.58 13.79 8.52
C ARG A 590 4.54 12.35 7.99
N LEU A 591 3.34 11.79 7.96
CA LEU A 591 3.05 10.48 7.39
C LEU A 591 2.34 10.53 6.04
N PHE A 592 2.14 11.73 5.48
CA PHE A 592 1.44 11.94 4.21
C PHE A 592 2.34 12.66 3.20
N ARG A 593 2.19 12.32 1.93
CA ARG A 593 2.88 12.94 0.81
C ARG A 593 2.36 14.35 0.59
N THR A 594 3.26 15.31 0.40
CA THR A 594 2.92 16.59 -0.19
C THR A 594 2.85 16.49 -1.72
N PRO A 595 2.24 17.47 -2.41
CA PRO A 595 2.45 17.67 -3.84
C PRO A 595 3.90 17.65 -4.31
N ASN A 596 4.83 18.18 -3.52
CA ASN A 596 6.25 18.15 -3.86
C ASN A 596 6.80 16.72 -3.80
N ASP A 597 6.44 15.98 -2.74
CA ASP A 597 6.88 14.60 -2.55
C ASP A 597 6.41 13.74 -3.72
N ALA A 598 5.13 13.88 -4.12
CA ALA A 598 4.56 13.17 -5.25
C ALA A 598 5.31 13.51 -6.54
N ALA A 599 5.52 14.80 -6.80
CA ALA A 599 6.23 15.25 -7.99
C ALA A 599 7.71 14.84 -8.02
N LEU A 600 8.36 14.51 -6.90
CA LEU A 600 9.72 13.97 -6.88
C LEU A 600 9.77 12.43 -6.90
N THR A 601 8.66 11.77 -6.54
CA THR A 601 8.60 10.31 -6.33
C THR A 601 7.98 9.56 -7.51
N GLN A 602 7.03 10.16 -8.22
CA GLN A 602 6.18 9.49 -9.21
C GLN A 602 5.97 10.34 -10.48
N GLN A 603 7.03 11.00 -10.97
CA GLN A 603 7.01 11.68 -12.26
C GLN A 603 6.95 10.67 -13.42
N PRO A 604 5.92 10.71 -14.30
CA PRO A 604 5.88 9.87 -15.48
C PRO A 604 6.89 10.35 -16.55
N MET A 605 7.46 9.45 -17.36
CA MET A 605 8.21 9.85 -18.56
C MET A 605 7.24 10.38 -19.63
N ALA A 606 7.55 11.55 -20.19
CA ALA A 606 6.79 12.13 -21.30
C ALA A 606 7.29 11.70 -22.70
N ARG A 607 8.21 10.74 -22.83
CA ARG A 607 8.72 10.34 -24.16
C ARG A 607 7.67 9.54 -24.94
N ASN A 608 6.94 10.25 -25.80
CA ASN A 608 6.15 9.75 -26.93
C ASN A 608 4.88 8.89 -26.64
N ARG A 609 4.45 8.68 -25.39
CA ARG A 609 3.16 7.99 -25.12
C ARG A 609 1.93 8.87 -25.29
N PHE A 610 2.08 10.20 -25.26
CA PHE A 610 1.06 11.14 -25.72
C PHE A 610 1.04 11.25 -27.26
N GLY A 611 1.00 10.10 -27.94
CA GLY A 611 0.83 9.96 -29.40
C GLY A 611 -0.60 10.20 -29.87
N LEU A 612 -1.31 11.13 -29.23
CA LEU A 612 -2.59 11.65 -29.69
C LEU A 612 -2.47 13.16 -29.75
N GLY A 613 -2.72 13.73 -30.92
CA GLY A 613 -3.16 15.12 -31.07
C GLY A 613 -4.54 15.31 -30.43
N GLY A 614 -4.69 14.95 -29.15
CA GLY A 614 -5.93 14.83 -28.41
C GLY A 614 -5.86 15.65 -27.12
N TRP A 615 -6.15 16.95 -27.23
CA TRP A 615 -7.05 17.70 -26.35
C TRP A 615 -7.34 17.04 -24.99
N VAL A 616 -6.42 17.13 -24.02
CA VAL A 616 -6.70 16.78 -22.62
C VAL A 616 -7.70 17.81 -22.07
N LEU A 617 -8.74 17.35 -21.38
CA LEU A 617 -9.82 18.21 -20.85
C LEU A 617 -10.57 19.03 -21.92
N GLY A 618 -10.82 18.45 -23.10
CA GLY A 618 -11.55 19.14 -24.17
C GLY A 618 -10.80 20.33 -24.78
N GLY A 619 -9.46 20.37 -24.62
CA GLY A 619 -8.60 21.44 -25.16
C GLY A 619 -8.09 22.46 -24.18
N VAL A 620 -8.46 22.32 -22.91
CA VAL A 620 -8.08 23.28 -21.87
C VAL A 620 -6.63 23.06 -21.45
N LEU A 621 -6.13 21.82 -21.48
CA LEU A 621 -4.75 21.49 -21.08
C LEU A 621 -3.94 20.91 -22.23
N THR A 622 -2.67 21.28 -22.26
CA THR A 622 -1.68 20.62 -23.11
C THR A 622 -1.40 19.20 -22.57
N PRO A 623 -0.96 18.26 -23.41
CA PRO A 623 -0.51 16.94 -22.93
C PRO A 623 0.53 17.03 -21.80
N ARG A 624 1.38 18.06 -21.85
CA ARG A 624 2.34 18.40 -20.79
C ARG A 624 1.67 18.69 -19.45
N GLN A 625 0.66 19.55 -19.42
CA GLN A 625 -0.08 19.90 -18.21
C GLN A 625 -0.86 18.69 -17.65
N GLY A 626 -1.34 17.80 -18.53
CA GLY A 626 -1.94 16.52 -18.12
C GLY A 626 -0.95 15.56 -17.46
N ALA A 627 0.28 15.46 -17.96
CA ALA A 627 1.33 14.61 -17.38
C ALA A 627 1.78 15.08 -15.99
N VAL A 628 1.95 16.39 -15.79
CA VAL A 628 2.29 16.93 -14.46
C VAL A 628 1.13 16.72 -13.48
N LEU A 629 -0.13 16.91 -13.91
CA LEU A 629 -1.33 16.61 -13.08
C LEU A 629 -1.37 15.16 -12.61
N ALA A 630 -1.02 14.23 -13.50
CA ALA A 630 -0.91 12.82 -13.13
C ALA A 630 0.25 12.54 -12.17
N ALA A 631 1.39 13.22 -12.33
CA ALA A 631 2.53 13.11 -11.41
C ALA A 631 2.18 13.48 -9.96
N MET A 632 1.05 14.16 -9.74
CA MET A 632 0.57 14.55 -8.42
C MET A 632 -0.56 13.69 -7.87
N SER A 633 -0.93 12.58 -8.54
CA SER A 633 -1.96 11.67 -8.03
C SER A 633 -1.64 11.12 -6.63
N GLY A 634 -0.36 11.01 -6.28
CA GLY A 634 0.13 10.60 -4.96
C GLY A 634 0.10 11.67 -3.88
N ALA A 635 -0.25 12.92 -4.21
CA ALA A 635 -0.36 13.98 -3.20
C ALA A 635 -1.44 13.61 -2.16
N PHE A 636 -1.16 13.93 -0.89
CA PHE A 636 -2.00 13.66 0.28
C PHE A 636 -2.23 12.18 0.61
N HIS A 637 -1.62 11.25 -0.13
CA HIS A 637 -1.64 9.83 0.20
C HIS A 637 -0.63 9.49 1.29
N PRO A 638 -0.82 8.38 2.03
CA PRO A 638 0.13 7.93 3.04
C PRO A 638 1.51 7.65 2.42
N THR A 639 2.57 7.95 3.16
CA THR A 639 3.93 7.48 2.86
C THR A 639 4.05 5.96 3.08
N PHE A 640 5.16 5.35 2.67
CA PHE A 640 5.35 3.92 2.97
C PHE A 640 5.43 3.67 4.48
N GLU A 641 6.11 4.53 5.25
CA GLU A 641 6.10 4.46 6.72
C GLU A 641 4.66 4.42 7.27
N ALA A 642 3.76 5.23 6.73
CA ALA A 642 2.36 5.23 7.11
C ALA A 642 1.63 3.93 6.74
N HIS A 643 1.88 3.40 5.54
CA HIS A 643 1.36 2.08 5.15
C HIS A 643 1.92 0.96 6.01
N ALA A 644 3.17 1.04 6.46
CA ALA A 644 3.78 0.08 7.38
C ALA A 644 3.12 0.16 8.76
N ILE A 645 2.82 1.36 9.27
CA ILE A 645 2.09 1.56 10.54
C ILE A 645 0.67 1.01 10.47
N ILE A 646 -0.09 1.32 9.40
CA ILE A 646 -1.44 0.80 9.22
C ILE A 646 -1.42 -0.72 9.01
N GLY A 647 -0.52 -1.19 8.15
CA GLY A 647 -0.32 -2.60 7.84
C GLY A 647 0.14 -3.42 9.04
N TRP A 648 0.89 -2.82 9.97
CA TRP A 648 1.24 -3.44 11.24
C TRP A 648 0.00 -3.75 12.08
N SER A 649 -0.88 -2.76 12.30
CA SER A 649 -2.14 -2.94 13.03
C SER A 649 -3.10 -3.89 12.31
N LEU A 650 -3.15 -3.84 10.98
CA LEU A 650 -3.95 -4.77 10.19
C LEU A 650 -3.41 -6.20 10.26
N GLY A 651 -2.08 -6.36 10.27
CA GLY A 651 -1.39 -7.63 10.48
C GLY A 651 -1.69 -8.23 11.85
N GLU A 652 -1.59 -7.42 12.93
CA GLU A 652 -2.01 -7.85 14.29
C GLU A 652 -3.43 -8.41 14.29
N ALA A 653 -4.37 -7.65 13.72
CA ALA A 653 -5.77 -8.06 13.69
C ALA A 653 -5.96 -9.35 12.86
N LEU A 654 -5.25 -9.49 11.74
CA LEU A 654 -5.31 -10.67 10.89
C LEU A 654 -4.72 -11.92 11.57
N ILE A 655 -3.61 -11.76 12.30
CA ILE A 655 -2.95 -12.84 13.05
C ILE A 655 -3.81 -13.27 14.25
N ALA A 656 -4.38 -12.30 14.96
CA ALA A 656 -5.25 -12.55 16.11
C ALA A 656 -6.61 -13.16 15.73
N THR A 657 -7.03 -12.99 14.47
CA THR A 657 -8.32 -13.50 13.99
C THR A 657 -8.22 -14.99 13.64
N PRO A 658 -9.05 -15.85 14.24
CA PRO A 658 -9.14 -17.24 13.82
C PRO A 658 -9.61 -17.33 12.36
N LEU A 659 -8.76 -17.87 11.49
CA LEU A 659 -9.15 -18.17 10.12
C LEU A 659 -9.84 -19.54 10.07
N PRO A 660 -10.90 -19.71 9.27
CA PRO A 660 -11.63 -20.97 9.19
C PRO A 660 -10.72 -22.11 8.74
N ASP A 661 -10.81 -23.27 9.40
CA ASP A 661 -9.86 -24.37 9.27
C ASP A 661 -9.72 -24.93 7.85
#